data_AF-A0A494X9A3-F1
#
_entry.id   AF-A0A494X9A3-F1
#
_cell.length_a   1.000
_cell.length_b   1.000
_cell.length_c   1.000
_cell.angle_alpha   90.00
_cell.angle_beta   90.00
_cell.angle_gamma   90.00
#
_symmetry.space_group_name_H-M   'P 1'
#
loop_
_entity.id
_entity.type
_entity.pdbx_description
1 polymer ?
#
loop_
_entity_poly.entity_id
_entity_poly.type
_entity_poly.pdbx_seq_one_letter_code
_entity_poly.pdbx_strand_id
1 'polypeptide(L)'
;MNNNTYRLVYSRLRGMAVAVEETATAAGQSAGGETRAGRRSRTARTATAAMALSGILPMLASAQIVPTPGTGTQVIQSQNGLPQVNVARPSNAGVSVNTYNQFDVNRAGAILNNAATLTNTQLAGYVNGNPNYGAGEAARIIVNQVNSANPSQLRGFVEIAGPKAEVVLANPSGIYVDGGGFINTSRAILTTGAPFYSPEGGLAGFNVNRGLVTVAGAGLNAANIDQVDLIARAVQVNAAVYAKNLNVVAGANQVNRDTLVATLITGEGPAPTVAIDIGQLGGMYSNRIFLASNEYGVGVASAGTLTAQAGELTLQANGRLVLTGKTTASGNLALSAAGGIDNSGTTYSQQSATVSTAADLTNSGTLTAQQSVGVNAGSVNSTGTLGAGVNNEGSVSRNGDLTVTTAGRLNATGWNVVGGNATLIGSDVNLAGSQTAANGNLLLKAIAGDLNLSGATTSAKGTLRANASGALTNDRGNLSSGSGMTLTAGSLSNQSGNVSSQGPLSVQASGQIANQAGTMVSQSTVRVNGGAIANHQGTLQSAGGMTVSGTSLDNTAGRITSLKPIGIPSGPSDGLTITTSGQLTNAAGMAATGAQGGVIGGNGDVTVQGGAVVNHGTITAQANLHVTGQSVDNSSGLLKAGQNATVDAGARFANSGGSVLAKQAATVNATTVDNSHGTTEATQLTFNASDLVNHGGTITQTGNGPVAVNVSGTLDNSNGGTLQTKSTDLTLTPATLVNDGGVLTHAGTGTLTLTPGNGVGSLSNVGGKIAGNGHIVARAGTLENRTGSIIGQTGLGVAVGGALDNAQGKLLSNADATIDVGDALTNNGGALGADATATIHSGSLTNRGGSIVVPNLTATVDSTLDNSGGNLEANQLALTTTDLTNHGGKITQYGASPMTISVSNRFDNSVGG
;
A
#
# COMPACT_ATOMS: atom_id res chain seq x y z
N MET A 1 -33.41 16.41 -7.05
CA MET A 1 -32.99 17.75 -7.53
C MET A 1 -31.55 17.64 -8.01
N ASN A 2 -31.32 17.59 -9.32
CA ASN A 2 -29.99 17.72 -9.95
C ASN A 2 -30.24 18.18 -11.40
N ASN A 3 -30.42 19.49 -11.61
CA ASN A 3 -30.74 20.05 -12.94
C ASN A 3 -29.57 20.74 -13.64
N ASN A 4 -28.34 20.71 -13.08
CA ASN A 4 -27.23 21.56 -13.56
C ASN A 4 -25.87 20.85 -13.77
N THR A 5 -25.79 19.52 -13.87
CA THR A 5 -24.52 18.81 -14.17
C THR A 5 -24.52 18.30 -15.61
N TYR A 6 -23.81 19.02 -16.50
CA TYR A 6 -23.49 18.56 -17.85
C TYR A 6 -21.97 18.47 -18.00
N ARG A 7 -21.48 17.44 -18.71
CA ARG A 7 -20.07 17.37 -19.11
C ARG A 7 -19.94 17.91 -20.54
N LEU A 8 -18.95 18.78 -20.74
CA LEU A 8 -18.52 19.20 -22.07
C LEU A 8 -17.60 18.14 -22.66
N VAL A 9 -17.97 17.59 -23.82
CA VAL A 9 -17.16 16.64 -24.58
C VAL A 9 -16.86 17.24 -25.96
N TYR A 10 -15.60 17.15 -26.39
CA TYR A 10 -15.19 17.65 -27.70
C TYR A 10 -15.70 16.73 -28.80
N SER A 11 -16.63 17.21 -29.63
CA SER A 11 -17.18 16.44 -30.75
C SER A 11 -16.30 16.63 -31.99
N ARG A 12 -15.53 15.60 -32.33
CA ARG A 12 -14.66 15.60 -33.52
C ARG A 12 -15.44 15.78 -34.83
N LEU A 13 -16.71 15.39 -34.86
CA LEU A 13 -17.60 15.51 -36.02
C LEU A 13 -18.16 16.93 -36.21
N ARG A 14 -18.22 17.73 -35.13
CA ARG A 14 -18.71 19.12 -35.13
C ARG A 14 -17.61 20.16 -34.93
N GLY A 15 -16.38 19.75 -34.63
CA GLY A 15 -15.24 20.64 -34.40
C GLY A 15 -15.34 21.51 -33.14
N MET A 16 -16.24 21.20 -32.21
CA MET A 16 -16.50 22.02 -31.02
C MET A 16 -16.87 21.18 -29.79
N ALA A 17 -16.74 21.77 -28.59
CA ALA A 17 -17.21 21.17 -27.34
C ALA A 17 -18.74 21.26 -27.23
N VAL A 18 -19.39 20.16 -26.86
CA VAL A 18 -20.85 20.06 -26.74
C VAL A 18 -21.20 19.51 -25.36
N ALA A 19 -22.21 20.09 -24.71
CA ALA A 19 -22.72 19.61 -23.43
C ALA A 19 -23.59 18.35 -23.64
N VAL A 20 -23.35 17.31 -22.85
CA VAL A 20 -24.10 16.05 -22.89
C VAL A 20 -24.67 15.73 -21.51
N GLU A 21 -25.93 15.30 -21.46
CA GLU A 21 -26.66 14.88 -20.25
C GLU A 21 -26.32 13.41 -19.89
N GLU A 22 -26.22 13.11 -18.60
CA GLU A 22 -25.54 11.90 -18.08
C GLU A 22 -26.36 10.60 -18.12
N THR A 23 -27.53 10.57 -18.78
CA THR A 23 -28.36 9.35 -18.85
C THR A 23 -28.99 9.15 -20.22
N ALA A 24 -28.23 8.56 -21.15
CA ALA A 24 -28.79 7.82 -22.28
C ALA A 24 -27.77 6.82 -22.86
N THR A 25 -28.06 5.53 -22.70
CA THR A 25 -27.48 4.47 -23.53
C THR A 25 -28.04 4.57 -24.94
N ALA A 26 -27.20 4.89 -25.93
CA ALA A 26 -27.59 4.85 -27.34
C ALA A 26 -26.85 3.73 -28.07
N ALA A 27 -27.62 2.76 -28.57
CA ALA A 27 -27.22 1.85 -29.61
C ALA A 27 -27.17 2.62 -30.95
N GLY A 28 -26.06 2.52 -31.67
CA GLY A 28 -25.87 3.16 -32.98
C GLY A 28 -25.14 2.23 -33.93
N GLN A 29 -25.82 1.89 -35.02
CA GLN A 29 -25.33 1.07 -36.13
C GLN A 29 -24.10 1.70 -36.80
N SER A 30 -23.08 0.87 -37.03
CA SER A 30 -21.87 1.23 -37.78
C SER A 30 -22.10 1.08 -39.28
N ALA A 31 -21.90 2.16 -40.04
CA ALA A 31 -21.76 2.14 -41.49
C ALA A 31 -20.29 2.32 -41.90
N GLY A 32 -19.78 1.32 -42.63
CA GLY A 32 -18.98 1.48 -43.85
C GLY A 32 -17.61 2.16 -43.80
N GLY A 33 -16.56 1.37 -43.99
CA GLY A 33 -15.24 1.83 -44.42
C GLY A 33 -14.41 0.67 -44.95
N GLU A 34 -14.48 0.43 -46.26
CA GLU A 34 -13.73 -0.60 -46.99
C GLU A 34 -12.22 -0.29 -47.06
N THR A 35 -11.39 -1.33 -47.02
CA THR A 35 -10.28 -1.48 -47.97
C THR A 35 -9.83 -2.94 -48.06
N ARG A 36 -9.82 -3.45 -49.30
CA ARG A 36 -9.43 -4.80 -49.73
C ARG A 36 -7.91 -4.99 -49.66
N ALA A 37 -7.45 -6.19 -49.27
CA ALA A 37 -6.78 -7.17 -50.13
C ALA A 37 -6.07 -8.28 -49.33
N GLY A 38 -5.93 -9.47 -49.92
CA GLY A 38 -4.91 -10.45 -49.51
C GLY A 38 -5.39 -11.84 -49.09
N ARG A 39 -6.10 -12.54 -49.99
CA ARG A 39 -6.59 -13.91 -49.82
C ARG A 39 -5.43 -14.92 -49.71
N ARG A 40 -5.32 -15.66 -48.59
CA ARG A 40 -4.69 -16.99 -48.52
C ARG A 40 -5.47 -17.87 -47.54
N SER A 41 -6.30 -18.76 -48.09
CA SER A 41 -6.98 -19.81 -47.31
C SER A 41 -6.08 -21.05 -47.22
N ARG A 42 -5.93 -21.59 -46.01
CA ARG A 42 -5.54 -22.98 -45.77
C ARG A 42 -6.49 -23.60 -44.75
N THR A 43 -7.47 -24.31 -45.29
CA THR A 43 -8.09 -25.57 -44.84
C THR A 43 -7.97 -25.95 -43.36
N ALA A 44 -9.09 -25.86 -42.63
CA ALA A 44 -9.37 -26.71 -41.48
C ALA A 44 -10.58 -27.59 -41.81
N ARG A 45 -10.38 -28.90 -41.71
CA ARG A 45 -11.31 -29.98 -42.06
C ARG A 45 -12.44 -30.05 -41.03
N THR A 46 -13.67 -29.85 -41.48
CA THR A 46 -14.87 -30.36 -40.81
C THR A 46 -15.32 -31.61 -41.57
N ALA A 47 -15.31 -32.75 -40.89
CA ALA A 47 -15.85 -33.99 -41.42
C ALA A 47 -17.37 -33.98 -41.20
N THR A 48 -18.11 -33.62 -42.24
CA THR A 48 -19.54 -33.91 -42.38
C THR A 48 -19.71 -35.33 -42.89
N ALA A 49 -20.39 -36.18 -42.12
CA ALA A 49 -20.89 -37.45 -42.60
C ALA A 49 -22.37 -37.27 -43.00
N ALA A 50 -22.66 -37.47 -44.27
CA ALA A 50 -24.00 -37.60 -44.84
C ALA A 50 -24.23 -39.07 -45.23
N MET A 51 -25.47 -39.54 -45.05
CA MET A 51 -26.20 -40.65 -45.72
C MET A 51 -27.10 -41.35 -44.68
N ALA A 52 -28.35 -41.72 -44.93
CA ALA A 52 -29.23 -41.57 -46.07
C ALA A 52 -30.69 -41.69 -45.56
N LEU A 53 -31.61 -40.90 -46.11
CA LEU A 53 -33.05 -41.07 -45.94
C LEU A 53 -33.50 -42.26 -46.80
N SER A 54 -34.20 -43.22 -46.21
CA SER A 54 -35.09 -44.13 -46.93
C SER A 54 -36.34 -44.32 -46.09
N GLY A 55 -37.47 -43.96 -46.71
CA GLY A 55 -38.77 -43.88 -46.07
C GLY A 55 -39.33 -45.23 -45.67
N ILE A 56 -39.81 -45.29 -44.44
CA ILE A 56 -40.92 -46.14 -44.03
C ILE A 56 -41.94 -45.19 -43.42
N LEU A 57 -43.15 -45.15 -43.99
CA LEU A 57 -44.29 -44.44 -43.42
C LEU A 57 -44.51 -44.94 -41.98
N PRO A 58 -44.50 -44.07 -40.95
CA PRO A 58 -44.80 -44.52 -39.60
C PRO A 58 -46.28 -44.90 -39.55
N MET A 59 -46.56 -46.16 -39.21
CA MET A 59 -47.84 -46.47 -38.59
C MET A 59 -47.97 -45.59 -37.34
N LEU A 60 -49.10 -44.91 -37.20
CA LEU A 60 -49.47 -44.17 -36.00
C LEU A 60 -49.62 -45.19 -34.85
N ALA A 61 -48.52 -45.52 -34.17
CA ALA A 61 -48.57 -46.24 -32.91
C ALA A 61 -49.16 -45.28 -31.87
N SER A 62 -50.41 -45.52 -31.47
CA SER A 62 -51.02 -44.88 -30.32
C SER A 62 -50.18 -45.16 -29.09
N ALA A 63 -49.65 -44.10 -28.45
CA ALA A 63 -48.98 -44.17 -27.15
C ALA A 63 -49.90 -44.89 -26.14
N GLN A 64 -49.42 -45.99 -25.56
CA GLN A 64 -50.21 -46.87 -24.70
C GLN A 64 -49.34 -47.46 -23.56
N ILE A 65 -49.96 -47.67 -22.40
CA ILE A 65 -49.39 -48.46 -21.30
C ILE A 65 -49.66 -49.94 -21.59
N VAL A 66 -48.60 -50.73 -21.78
CA VAL A 66 -48.67 -52.14 -22.19
C VAL A 66 -47.93 -53.00 -21.14
N PRO A 67 -48.65 -53.78 -20.31
CA PRO A 67 -48.03 -54.61 -19.30
C PRO A 67 -47.27 -55.79 -19.94
N THR A 68 -46.24 -56.27 -19.26
CA THR A 68 -45.53 -57.49 -19.68
C THR A 68 -46.47 -58.68 -19.46
N PRO A 69 -46.73 -59.51 -20.49
CA PRO A 69 -47.60 -60.68 -20.35
C PRO A 69 -47.14 -61.63 -19.23
N GLY A 70 -48.10 -62.22 -18.51
CA GLY A 70 -47.81 -63.20 -17.45
C GLY A 70 -47.42 -62.60 -16.09
N THR A 71 -47.54 -61.28 -15.91
CA THR A 71 -47.29 -60.61 -14.62
C THR A 71 -48.58 -60.24 -13.89
N GLY A 72 -48.49 -59.92 -12.60
CA GLY A 72 -49.64 -59.53 -11.78
C GLY A 72 -50.22 -58.14 -12.09
N THR A 73 -49.61 -57.40 -13.01
CA THR A 73 -50.05 -56.06 -13.43
C THR A 73 -51.13 -56.17 -14.50
N GLN A 74 -52.28 -55.52 -14.29
CA GLN A 74 -53.35 -55.46 -15.29
C GLN A 74 -53.59 -54.02 -15.72
N VAL A 75 -53.75 -53.79 -17.02
CA VAL A 75 -54.10 -52.47 -17.57
C VAL A 75 -55.48 -52.58 -18.22
N ILE A 76 -56.41 -51.78 -17.71
CA ILE A 76 -57.78 -51.66 -18.21
C ILE A 76 -58.08 -50.19 -18.56
N GLN A 77 -59.22 -49.93 -19.17
CA GLN A 77 -59.73 -48.57 -19.32
C GLN A 77 -60.64 -48.24 -18.14
N SER A 78 -60.47 -47.06 -17.54
CA SER A 78 -61.41 -46.52 -16.57
C SER A 78 -62.74 -46.18 -17.24
N GLN A 79 -63.78 -45.91 -16.45
CA GLN A 79 -65.09 -45.50 -16.98
C GLN A 79 -65.02 -44.22 -17.85
N ASN A 80 -64.02 -43.36 -17.60
CA ASN A 80 -63.79 -42.14 -18.35
C ASN A 80 -62.75 -42.30 -19.48
N GLY A 81 -62.36 -43.53 -19.84
CA GLY A 81 -61.47 -43.82 -20.96
C GLY A 81 -59.99 -43.51 -20.70
N LEU A 82 -59.58 -43.37 -19.43
CA LEU A 82 -58.16 -43.26 -19.07
C LEU A 82 -57.55 -44.65 -18.83
N PRO A 83 -56.30 -44.88 -19.21
CA PRO A 83 -55.57 -46.08 -18.81
C PRO A 83 -55.52 -46.20 -17.29
N GLN A 84 -56.03 -47.30 -16.77
CA GLN A 84 -55.99 -47.67 -15.36
C GLN A 84 -55.14 -48.93 -15.19
N VAL A 85 -54.05 -48.80 -14.44
CA VAL A 85 -53.18 -49.89 -14.03
C VAL A 85 -53.66 -50.41 -12.67
N ASN A 86 -54.24 -51.60 -12.64
CA ASN A 86 -54.37 -52.37 -11.41
C ASN A 86 -53.00 -52.95 -11.08
N VAL A 87 -52.31 -52.31 -10.13
CA VAL A 87 -50.93 -52.64 -9.79
C VAL A 87 -50.85 -54.02 -9.11
N ALA A 88 -49.72 -54.71 -9.26
CA ALA A 88 -49.50 -56.04 -8.70
C ALA A 88 -49.50 -56.01 -7.16
N ARG A 89 -49.79 -57.14 -6.52
CA ARG A 89 -49.76 -57.27 -5.05
C ARG A 89 -48.37 -56.88 -4.49
N PRO A 90 -48.27 -56.02 -3.46
CA PRO A 90 -46.97 -55.60 -2.93
C PRO A 90 -46.25 -56.74 -2.21
N SER A 91 -44.93 -56.64 -2.13
CA SER A 91 -44.07 -57.46 -1.27
C SER A 91 -44.34 -57.19 0.22
N ASN A 92 -43.76 -57.99 1.12
CA ASN A 92 -43.81 -57.74 2.57
C ASN A 92 -43.18 -56.39 2.96
N ALA A 93 -42.26 -55.86 2.15
CA ALA A 93 -41.70 -54.52 2.31
C ALA A 93 -42.62 -53.40 1.77
N GLY A 94 -43.81 -53.74 1.26
CA GLY A 94 -44.79 -52.79 0.73
C GLY A 94 -44.48 -52.31 -0.69
N VAL A 95 -43.67 -53.03 -1.47
CA VAL A 95 -43.28 -52.65 -2.84
C VAL A 95 -44.08 -53.43 -3.88
N SER A 96 -44.87 -52.74 -4.69
CA SER A 96 -45.55 -53.32 -5.86
C SER A 96 -44.68 -53.15 -7.11
N VAL A 97 -44.21 -54.25 -7.69
CA VAL A 97 -43.37 -54.22 -8.92
C VAL A 97 -44.23 -54.56 -10.13
N ASN A 98 -44.27 -53.63 -11.08
CA ASN A 98 -45.09 -53.69 -12.28
C ASN A 98 -44.17 -53.57 -13.50
N THR A 99 -44.27 -54.50 -14.44
CA THR A 99 -43.37 -54.54 -15.60
C THR A 99 -44.12 -54.29 -16.89
N TYR A 100 -43.52 -53.56 -17.82
CA TYR A 100 -44.19 -53.09 -19.05
C TYR A 100 -43.31 -53.28 -20.29
N ASN A 101 -43.93 -53.59 -21.41
CA ASN A 101 -43.29 -53.49 -22.73
C ASN A 101 -43.30 -52.05 -23.27
N GLN A 102 -44.21 -51.20 -22.76
CA GLN A 102 -44.22 -49.76 -22.97
C GLN A 102 -45.02 -49.08 -21.86
N PHE A 103 -44.58 -47.92 -21.40
CA PHE A 103 -45.32 -47.10 -20.44
C PHE A 103 -45.32 -45.65 -20.93
N ASP A 104 -46.39 -45.28 -21.62
CA ASP A 104 -46.62 -43.92 -22.12
C ASP A 104 -47.93 -43.37 -21.55
N VAL A 105 -47.88 -42.12 -21.08
CA VAL A 105 -49.01 -41.40 -20.51
C VAL A 105 -49.36 -40.25 -21.44
N ASN A 106 -50.58 -40.26 -21.97
CA ASN A 106 -51.10 -39.19 -22.82
C ASN A 106 -51.49 -37.96 -21.98
N ARG A 107 -51.81 -36.83 -22.64
CA ARG A 107 -52.18 -35.56 -21.97
C ARG A 107 -53.33 -35.69 -20.97
N ALA A 108 -54.23 -36.64 -21.18
CA ALA A 108 -55.37 -36.90 -20.30
C ALA A 108 -54.98 -37.59 -18.97
N GLY A 109 -53.78 -38.20 -18.89
CA GLY A 109 -53.25 -38.85 -17.69
C GLY A 109 -53.48 -40.36 -17.61
N ALA A 110 -53.08 -40.96 -16.50
CA ALA A 110 -53.22 -42.38 -16.21
C ALA A 110 -53.43 -42.63 -14.71
N ILE A 111 -54.14 -43.72 -14.37
CA ILE A 111 -54.42 -44.12 -12.99
C ILE A 111 -53.55 -45.33 -12.60
N LEU A 112 -52.88 -45.25 -11.44
CA LEU A 112 -52.30 -46.39 -10.73
C LEU A 112 -53.26 -46.75 -9.59
N ASN A 113 -54.00 -47.85 -9.74
CA ASN A 113 -55.02 -48.25 -8.78
C ASN A 113 -54.40 -48.99 -7.57
N ASN A 114 -54.14 -48.25 -6.50
CA ASN A 114 -53.59 -48.75 -5.24
C ASN A 114 -54.67 -48.96 -4.16
N ALA A 115 -55.95 -48.93 -4.52
CA ALA A 115 -57.06 -49.01 -3.59
C ALA A 115 -57.58 -50.45 -3.45
N ALA A 116 -57.90 -50.91 -2.24
CA ALA A 116 -58.60 -52.19 -2.03
C ALA A 116 -60.13 -52.07 -2.22
N THR A 117 -60.65 -50.85 -2.22
CA THR A 117 -62.08 -50.53 -2.29
C THR A 117 -62.34 -49.41 -3.31
N LEU A 118 -63.60 -49.22 -3.68
CA LEU A 118 -64.03 -48.12 -4.55
C LEU A 118 -63.50 -46.78 -4.01
N THR A 119 -62.74 -46.05 -4.84
CA THR A 119 -62.10 -44.78 -4.46
C THR A 119 -62.33 -43.73 -5.53
N ASN A 120 -62.56 -42.49 -5.12
CA ASN A 120 -62.66 -41.36 -6.04
C ASN A 120 -61.26 -40.83 -6.40
N THR A 121 -61.05 -40.56 -7.69
CA THR A 121 -59.81 -40.01 -8.27
C THR A 121 -60.11 -38.67 -8.92
N GLN A 122 -59.09 -37.82 -9.06
CA GLN A 122 -59.18 -36.50 -9.69
C GLN A 122 -59.30 -36.60 -11.21
N LEU A 123 -58.61 -37.55 -11.84
CA LEU A 123 -58.57 -37.70 -13.29
C LEU A 123 -59.70 -38.59 -13.84
N ALA A 124 -60.06 -39.69 -13.15
CA ALA A 124 -61.00 -40.69 -13.67
C ALA A 124 -62.33 -40.79 -12.90
N GLY A 125 -62.55 -39.98 -11.87
CA GLY A 125 -63.71 -40.14 -10.98
C GLY A 125 -63.62 -41.43 -10.16
N TYR A 126 -64.74 -42.12 -9.93
CA TYR A 126 -64.76 -43.35 -9.14
C TYR A 126 -64.11 -44.53 -9.88
N VAL A 127 -63.10 -45.11 -9.23
CA VAL A 127 -62.38 -46.31 -9.70
C VAL A 127 -62.63 -47.45 -8.72
N ASN A 128 -63.05 -48.61 -9.24
CA ASN A 128 -63.25 -49.82 -8.44
C ASN A 128 -61.94 -50.26 -7.75
N GLY A 129 -62.06 -50.94 -6.61
CA GLY A 129 -60.91 -51.50 -5.92
C GLY A 129 -60.08 -52.41 -6.83
N ASN A 130 -58.76 -52.38 -6.65
CA ASN A 130 -57.82 -53.21 -7.37
C ASN A 130 -58.08 -54.69 -7.02
N PRO A 131 -58.42 -55.54 -8.01
CA PRO A 131 -58.72 -56.95 -7.77
C PRO A 131 -57.54 -57.76 -7.23
N ASN A 132 -56.32 -57.21 -7.30
CA ASN A 132 -55.12 -57.83 -6.76
C ASN A 132 -54.97 -57.68 -5.23
N TYR A 133 -55.80 -56.86 -4.56
CA TYR A 133 -55.61 -56.44 -3.17
C TYR A 133 -56.73 -56.91 -2.22
N GLY A 134 -56.34 -57.31 -1.01
CA GLY A 134 -57.22 -57.37 0.17
C GLY A 134 -57.22 -56.07 0.99
N ALA A 135 -58.07 -56.01 2.03
CA ALA A 135 -58.11 -54.85 2.93
C ALA A 135 -56.76 -54.63 3.63
N GLY A 136 -56.22 -53.40 3.55
CA GLY A 136 -54.94 -53.03 4.14
C GLY A 136 -53.69 -53.40 3.31
N GLU A 137 -53.86 -54.00 2.12
CA GLU A 137 -52.75 -54.46 1.27
C GLU A 137 -52.25 -53.43 0.25
N ALA A 138 -52.45 -52.13 0.51
CA ALA A 138 -51.99 -51.08 -0.39
C ALA A 138 -50.46 -50.98 -0.41
N ALA A 139 -49.88 -50.78 -1.60
CA ALA A 139 -48.45 -50.58 -1.76
C ALA A 139 -48.03 -49.22 -1.19
N ARG A 140 -46.84 -49.19 -0.57
CA ARG A 140 -46.14 -47.96 -0.17
C ARG A 140 -45.29 -47.40 -1.30
N ILE A 141 -44.78 -48.28 -2.16
CA ILE A 141 -43.96 -47.95 -3.33
C ILE A 141 -44.51 -48.72 -4.54
N ILE A 142 -44.82 -48.02 -5.61
CA ILE A 142 -45.27 -48.59 -6.88
C ILE A 142 -44.14 -48.41 -7.90
N VAL A 143 -43.47 -49.50 -8.24
CA VAL A 143 -42.39 -49.52 -9.24
C VAL A 143 -42.97 -49.89 -10.60
N ASN A 144 -42.78 -49.02 -11.58
CA ASN A 144 -43.14 -49.22 -12.97
C ASN A 144 -41.87 -49.38 -13.79
N GLN A 145 -41.50 -50.63 -14.07
CA GLN A 145 -40.29 -51.00 -14.78
C GLN A 145 -40.60 -51.31 -16.25
N VAL A 146 -39.97 -50.59 -17.17
CA VAL A 146 -40.22 -50.70 -18.60
C VAL A 146 -39.06 -51.44 -19.25
N ASN A 147 -39.37 -52.52 -19.96
CA ASN A 147 -38.45 -53.29 -20.79
C ASN A 147 -38.76 -53.01 -22.27
N SER A 148 -38.44 -51.81 -22.72
CA SER A 148 -38.68 -51.32 -24.08
C SER A 148 -37.37 -50.83 -24.68
N ALA A 149 -37.23 -50.90 -26.01
CA ALA A 149 -36.19 -50.18 -26.73
C ALA A 149 -36.49 -48.67 -26.86
N ASN A 150 -37.72 -48.26 -26.58
CA ASN A 150 -38.17 -46.88 -26.69
C ASN A 150 -38.23 -46.17 -25.34
N PRO A 151 -37.95 -44.86 -25.29
CA PRO A 151 -38.18 -44.04 -24.11
C PRO A 151 -39.67 -43.99 -23.74
N SER A 152 -39.95 -43.88 -22.44
CA SER A 152 -41.31 -43.61 -21.93
C SER A 152 -41.70 -42.15 -22.19
N GLN A 153 -42.91 -41.92 -22.67
CA GLN A 153 -43.48 -40.60 -22.92
C GLN A 153 -44.44 -40.21 -21.80
N LEU A 154 -44.11 -39.21 -20.99
CA LEU A 154 -44.96 -38.70 -19.91
C LEU A 154 -45.54 -37.33 -20.29
N ARG A 155 -46.75 -37.32 -20.85
CA ARG A 155 -47.40 -36.10 -21.36
C ARG A 155 -48.57 -35.59 -20.52
N GLY A 156 -48.91 -36.29 -19.45
CA GLY A 156 -50.00 -35.96 -18.53
C GLY A 156 -49.73 -36.50 -17.12
N PHE A 157 -50.69 -36.30 -16.21
CA PHE A 157 -50.53 -36.67 -14.81
C PHE A 157 -50.71 -38.18 -14.58
N VAL A 158 -49.89 -38.74 -13.68
CA VAL A 158 -50.07 -40.07 -13.12
C VAL A 158 -50.68 -39.94 -11.74
N GLU A 159 -51.86 -40.50 -11.53
CA GLU A 159 -52.58 -40.44 -10.27
C GLU A 159 -52.64 -41.80 -9.56
N ILE A 160 -52.34 -41.82 -8.27
CA ILE A 160 -52.60 -42.99 -7.43
C ILE A 160 -54.04 -42.95 -6.91
N ALA A 161 -54.85 -43.96 -7.25
CA ALA A 161 -56.14 -44.19 -6.61
C ALA A 161 -55.93 -44.93 -5.27
N GLY A 162 -56.54 -44.46 -4.19
CA GLY A 162 -56.42 -45.09 -2.86
C GLY A 162 -55.35 -44.47 -1.98
N PRO A 163 -54.74 -45.23 -1.06
CA PRO A 163 -53.69 -44.73 -0.18
C PRO A 163 -52.49 -44.14 -0.94
N LYS A 164 -52.02 -42.97 -0.47
CA LYS A 164 -50.85 -42.25 -0.99
C LYS A 164 -49.62 -43.17 -0.97
N ALA A 165 -48.88 -43.20 -2.08
CA ALA A 165 -47.68 -44.02 -2.24
C ALA A 165 -46.59 -43.27 -3.01
N GLU A 166 -45.44 -43.91 -3.17
CA GLU A 166 -44.39 -43.46 -4.09
C GLU A 166 -44.57 -44.07 -5.48
N VAL A 167 -44.17 -43.32 -6.50
CA VAL A 167 -44.18 -43.79 -7.89
C VAL A 167 -42.75 -43.81 -8.41
N VAL A 168 -42.31 -44.96 -8.91
CA VAL A 168 -41.07 -45.10 -9.66
C VAL A 168 -41.42 -45.41 -11.11
N LEU A 169 -40.87 -44.68 -12.06
CA LEU A 169 -40.86 -45.02 -13.48
C LEU A 169 -39.42 -45.27 -13.90
N ALA A 170 -39.09 -46.54 -14.15
CA ALA A 170 -37.76 -47.00 -14.50
C ALA A 170 -37.73 -47.49 -15.96
N ASN A 171 -37.08 -46.75 -16.86
CA ASN A 171 -36.91 -47.15 -18.26
C ASN A 171 -35.47 -46.88 -18.73
N PRO A 172 -34.61 -47.90 -18.84
CA PRO A 172 -33.24 -47.75 -19.30
C PRO A 172 -33.05 -47.17 -20.69
N SER A 173 -34.09 -47.16 -21.52
CA SER A 173 -34.03 -46.54 -22.86
C SER A 173 -34.27 -45.03 -22.84
N GLY A 174 -34.77 -44.48 -21.72
CA GLY A 174 -34.98 -43.04 -21.52
C GLY A 174 -36.40 -42.68 -21.06
N ILE A 175 -36.57 -41.43 -20.65
CA ILE A 175 -37.87 -40.86 -20.26
C ILE A 175 -37.98 -39.45 -20.85
N TYR A 176 -39.07 -39.17 -21.56
CA TYR A 176 -39.36 -37.87 -22.14
C TYR A 176 -40.63 -37.29 -21.49
N VAL A 177 -40.53 -36.07 -20.95
CA VAL A 177 -41.61 -35.40 -20.22
C VAL A 177 -42.04 -34.13 -20.98
N ASP A 178 -43.34 -34.02 -21.25
CA ASP A 178 -43.99 -32.86 -21.89
C ASP A 178 -45.38 -32.64 -21.26
N GLY A 179 -45.41 -31.98 -20.10
CA GLY A 179 -46.63 -31.77 -19.31
C GLY A 179 -46.93 -32.90 -18.32
N GLY A 180 -45.90 -33.66 -17.92
CA GLY A 180 -46.04 -34.72 -16.91
C GLY A 180 -46.24 -34.17 -15.50
N GLY A 181 -46.88 -34.97 -14.64
CA GLY A 181 -47.03 -34.66 -13.22
C GLY A 181 -47.58 -35.82 -12.41
N PHE A 182 -47.75 -35.62 -11.10
CA PHE A 182 -48.17 -36.68 -10.18
C PHE A 182 -49.29 -36.21 -9.25
N ILE A 183 -50.25 -37.07 -8.97
CA ILE A 183 -51.36 -36.82 -8.05
C ILE A 183 -51.38 -37.93 -6.99
N ASN A 184 -51.65 -37.54 -5.74
CA ASN A 184 -51.68 -38.45 -4.60
C ASN A 184 -50.39 -39.28 -4.43
N THR A 185 -49.25 -38.65 -4.74
CA THR A 185 -47.91 -39.25 -4.67
C THR A 185 -47.08 -38.53 -3.62
N SER A 186 -46.32 -39.24 -2.79
CA SER A 186 -45.37 -38.61 -1.84
C SER A 186 -44.05 -38.29 -2.53
N ARG A 187 -43.50 -39.27 -3.24
CA ARG A 187 -42.24 -39.18 -3.96
C ARG A 187 -42.38 -39.78 -5.36
N ALA A 188 -41.91 -39.06 -6.36
CA ALA A 188 -41.83 -39.56 -7.72
C ALA A 188 -40.36 -39.73 -8.14
N ILE A 189 -40.01 -40.90 -8.66
CA ILE A 189 -38.66 -41.21 -9.13
C ILE A 189 -38.75 -41.54 -10.62
N LEU A 190 -38.18 -40.66 -11.46
CA LEU A 190 -38.01 -40.92 -12.88
C LEU A 190 -36.57 -41.37 -13.11
N THR A 191 -36.38 -42.60 -13.55
CA THR A 191 -35.04 -43.18 -13.67
C THR A 191 -34.81 -43.95 -14.96
N THR A 192 -33.59 -43.88 -15.47
CA THR A 192 -33.08 -44.79 -16.51
C THR A 192 -32.28 -45.94 -15.91
N GLY A 193 -32.18 -46.01 -14.59
CA GLY A 193 -31.53 -47.11 -13.90
C GLY A 193 -32.45 -48.31 -13.76
N ALA A 194 -31.88 -49.51 -13.86
CA ALA A 194 -32.59 -50.73 -13.50
C ALA A 194 -32.74 -50.79 -11.96
N PRO A 195 -33.96 -50.97 -11.42
CA PRO A 195 -34.15 -51.08 -9.98
C PRO A 195 -33.52 -52.38 -9.45
N PHE A 196 -32.96 -52.34 -8.24
CA PHE A 196 -32.52 -53.52 -7.50
C PHE A 196 -33.12 -53.54 -6.10
N TYR A 197 -33.30 -54.75 -5.56
CA TYR A 197 -34.13 -54.98 -4.37
C TYR A 197 -33.33 -55.64 -3.25
N SER A 198 -33.73 -55.40 -2.01
CA SER A 198 -33.22 -56.10 -0.84
C SER A 198 -33.72 -57.54 -0.79
N PRO A 199 -33.10 -58.43 0.01
CA PRO A 199 -33.56 -59.81 0.19
C PRO A 199 -35.02 -59.94 0.66
N GLU A 200 -35.54 -58.94 1.39
CA GLU A 200 -36.92 -58.87 1.88
C GLU A 200 -37.91 -58.30 0.83
N GLY A 201 -37.44 -58.01 -0.38
CA GLY A 201 -38.25 -57.45 -1.47
C GLY A 201 -38.50 -55.94 -1.35
N GLY A 202 -37.67 -55.21 -0.60
CA GLY A 202 -37.68 -53.74 -0.55
C GLY A 202 -36.90 -53.13 -1.71
N LEU A 203 -37.25 -51.91 -2.15
CA LEU A 203 -36.51 -51.21 -3.22
C LEU A 203 -35.25 -50.57 -2.66
N ALA A 204 -34.07 -51.09 -3.00
CA ALA A 204 -32.80 -50.63 -2.44
C ALA A 204 -32.16 -49.48 -3.26
N GLY A 205 -32.33 -49.47 -4.58
CA GLY A 205 -31.76 -48.44 -5.44
C GLY A 205 -31.88 -48.71 -6.93
N PHE A 206 -31.05 -48.00 -7.71
CA PHE A 206 -31.05 -48.04 -9.17
C PHE A 206 -29.64 -48.19 -9.73
N ASN A 207 -29.46 -49.07 -10.71
CA ASN A 207 -28.22 -49.20 -11.49
C ASN A 207 -28.35 -48.44 -12.80
N VAL A 208 -27.72 -47.27 -12.89
CA VAL A 208 -27.76 -46.35 -14.03
C VAL A 208 -26.49 -46.50 -14.87
N ASN A 209 -26.60 -47.06 -16.07
CA ASN A 209 -25.46 -47.20 -16.99
C ASN A 209 -25.68 -46.49 -18.34
N ARG A 210 -26.91 -46.05 -18.64
CA ARG A 210 -27.32 -45.40 -19.89
C ARG A 210 -28.63 -44.63 -19.74
N GLY A 211 -29.07 -44.02 -20.83
CA GLY A 211 -30.39 -43.40 -20.95
C GLY A 211 -30.40 -41.91 -20.60
N LEU A 212 -31.36 -41.20 -21.20
CA LEU A 212 -31.57 -39.77 -21.05
C LEU A 212 -32.96 -39.51 -20.45
N VAL A 213 -33.03 -38.63 -19.46
CA VAL A 213 -34.29 -37.99 -19.05
C VAL A 213 -34.36 -36.62 -19.70
N THR A 214 -35.39 -36.36 -20.51
CA THR A 214 -35.62 -35.05 -21.14
C THR A 214 -36.89 -34.44 -20.59
N VAL A 215 -36.83 -33.19 -20.14
CA VAL A 215 -37.99 -32.36 -19.82
C VAL A 215 -38.09 -31.25 -20.88
N ALA A 216 -39.18 -31.23 -21.62
CA ALA A 216 -39.41 -30.29 -22.72
C ALA A 216 -40.89 -29.89 -22.78
N GLY A 217 -41.27 -29.08 -23.78
CA GLY A 217 -42.65 -28.66 -24.01
C GLY A 217 -43.28 -27.99 -22.78
N ALA A 218 -44.37 -28.55 -22.27
CA ALA A 218 -45.09 -28.04 -21.10
C ALA A 218 -44.39 -28.33 -19.74
N GLY A 219 -43.26 -29.04 -19.73
CA GLY A 219 -42.44 -29.24 -18.53
C GLY A 219 -42.90 -30.38 -17.62
N LEU A 220 -42.44 -30.35 -16.37
CA LEU A 220 -42.77 -31.31 -15.30
C LEU A 220 -43.36 -30.57 -14.09
N ASN A 221 -44.59 -30.91 -13.71
CA ASN A 221 -45.22 -30.37 -12.51
C ASN A 221 -45.28 -31.41 -11.39
N ALA A 222 -44.42 -31.23 -10.40
CA ALA A 222 -44.34 -31.99 -9.16
C ALA A 222 -44.44 -31.06 -7.92
N ALA A 223 -44.99 -29.86 -8.07
CA ALA A 223 -45.07 -28.86 -6.99
C ALA A 223 -45.98 -29.30 -5.82
N ASN A 224 -46.93 -30.19 -6.10
CA ASN A 224 -47.89 -30.72 -5.14
C ASN A 224 -47.38 -31.93 -4.35
N ILE A 225 -46.28 -32.56 -4.77
CA ILE A 225 -45.70 -33.73 -4.09
C ILE A 225 -44.49 -33.34 -3.24
N ASP A 226 -44.04 -34.23 -2.35
CA ASP A 226 -43.03 -33.90 -1.36
C ASP A 226 -41.61 -33.95 -1.95
N GLN A 227 -41.37 -34.86 -2.89
CA GLN A 227 -40.06 -35.04 -3.52
C GLN A 227 -40.19 -35.57 -4.95
N VAL A 228 -39.34 -35.09 -5.85
CA VAL A 228 -39.12 -35.68 -7.17
C VAL A 228 -37.63 -35.91 -7.38
N ASP A 229 -37.30 -37.10 -7.91
CA ASP A 229 -35.93 -37.46 -8.27
C ASP A 229 -35.84 -37.79 -9.75
N LEU A 230 -34.85 -37.19 -10.42
CA LEU A 230 -34.45 -37.53 -11.78
C LEU A 230 -33.11 -38.27 -11.70
N ILE A 231 -33.12 -39.57 -11.93
CA ILE A 231 -31.94 -40.43 -11.74
C ILE A 231 -31.59 -41.09 -13.08
N ALA A 232 -30.65 -40.54 -13.83
CA ALA A 232 -30.37 -41.01 -15.19
C ALA A 232 -28.91 -40.88 -15.56
N ARG A 233 -28.46 -41.44 -16.70
CA ARG A 233 -27.07 -41.20 -17.10
C ARG A 233 -26.87 -39.74 -17.53
N ALA A 234 -27.84 -39.18 -18.23
CA ALA A 234 -27.91 -37.76 -18.53
C ALA A 234 -29.34 -37.23 -18.30
N VAL A 235 -29.44 -35.94 -18.00
CA VAL A 235 -30.69 -35.20 -17.79
C VAL A 235 -30.63 -33.90 -18.58
N GLN A 236 -31.62 -33.66 -19.42
CA GLN A 236 -31.76 -32.43 -20.18
C GLN A 236 -33.07 -31.72 -19.83
N VAL A 237 -32.99 -30.45 -19.49
CA VAL A 237 -34.13 -29.62 -19.09
C VAL A 237 -34.23 -28.40 -20.00
N ASN A 238 -35.20 -28.44 -20.91
CA ASN A 238 -35.51 -27.39 -21.88
C ASN A 238 -36.85 -26.70 -21.61
N ALA A 239 -37.54 -27.08 -20.53
CA ALA A 239 -38.78 -26.49 -20.04
C ALA A 239 -38.79 -26.45 -18.50
N ALA A 240 -39.85 -25.90 -17.89
CA ALA A 240 -39.92 -25.74 -16.43
C ALA A 240 -40.13 -27.08 -15.69
N VAL A 241 -39.39 -27.27 -14.60
CA VAL A 241 -39.60 -28.30 -13.59
C VAL A 241 -40.01 -27.61 -12.29
N TYR A 242 -41.19 -27.91 -11.79
CA TYR A 242 -41.68 -27.40 -10.50
C TYR A 242 -41.75 -28.51 -9.47
N ALA A 243 -41.21 -28.32 -8.25
CA ALA A 243 -41.20 -29.35 -7.20
C ALA A 243 -41.10 -28.75 -5.79
N LYS A 244 -41.45 -29.49 -4.73
CA LYS A 244 -41.03 -29.06 -3.36
C LYS A 244 -39.57 -29.39 -3.07
N ASN A 245 -39.16 -30.63 -3.29
CA ASN A 245 -37.76 -31.05 -3.23
C ASN A 245 -37.39 -31.71 -4.56
N LEU A 246 -36.40 -31.17 -5.26
CA LEU A 246 -35.89 -31.72 -6.50
C LEU A 246 -34.48 -32.28 -6.29
N ASN A 247 -34.29 -33.56 -6.62
CA ASN A 247 -32.96 -34.15 -6.74
C ASN A 247 -32.72 -34.61 -8.17
N VAL A 248 -31.52 -34.36 -8.68
CA VAL A 248 -31.04 -34.86 -9.97
C VAL A 248 -29.71 -35.56 -9.73
N VAL A 249 -29.66 -36.86 -9.98
CA VAL A 249 -28.44 -37.65 -9.89
C VAL A 249 -28.12 -38.19 -11.27
N ALA A 250 -26.99 -37.74 -11.82
CA ALA A 250 -26.58 -38.01 -13.18
C ALA A 250 -25.22 -38.72 -13.28
N GLY A 251 -25.01 -39.43 -14.39
CA GLY A 251 -23.82 -40.24 -14.67
C GLY A 251 -24.03 -41.74 -14.43
N ALA A 252 -23.04 -42.54 -14.84
CA ALA A 252 -23.05 -43.99 -14.66
C ALA A 252 -22.85 -44.40 -13.19
N ASN A 253 -23.93 -44.63 -12.45
CA ASN A 253 -23.88 -44.91 -11.00
C ASN A 253 -24.87 -45.99 -10.55
N GLN A 254 -24.51 -46.69 -9.49
CA GLN A 254 -25.47 -47.33 -8.60
C GLN A 254 -25.92 -46.30 -7.55
N VAL A 255 -27.21 -45.95 -7.53
CA VAL A 255 -27.77 -44.90 -6.68
C VAL A 255 -28.65 -45.52 -5.60
N ASN A 256 -28.35 -45.25 -4.33
CA ASN A 256 -29.19 -45.67 -3.21
C ASN A 256 -30.50 -44.87 -3.21
N ARG A 257 -31.63 -45.55 -3.01
CA ARG A 257 -32.95 -44.91 -3.04
C ARG A 257 -33.16 -43.93 -1.88
N ASP A 258 -32.70 -44.24 -0.68
CA ASP A 258 -32.97 -43.42 0.51
C ASP A 258 -32.03 -42.23 0.62
N THR A 259 -30.73 -42.49 0.49
CA THR A 259 -29.68 -41.49 0.74
C THR A 259 -29.28 -40.72 -0.51
N LEU A 260 -29.65 -41.19 -1.70
CA LEU A 260 -29.20 -40.69 -3.00
C LEU A 260 -27.67 -40.72 -3.19
N VAL A 261 -26.96 -41.42 -2.31
CA VAL A 261 -25.53 -41.70 -2.48
C VAL A 261 -25.36 -42.50 -3.76
N ALA A 262 -24.48 -42.03 -4.64
CA ALA A 262 -24.18 -42.66 -5.91
C ALA A 262 -22.77 -43.26 -5.87
N THR A 263 -22.66 -44.54 -6.13
CA THR A 263 -21.39 -45.26 -6.30
C THR A 263 -21.14 -45.47 -7.79
N LEU A 264 -19.94 -45.13 -8.26
CA LEU A 264 -19.61 -45.20 -9.69
C LEU A 264 -19.70 -46.65 -10.20
N ILE A 265 -20.33 -46.84 -11.37
CA ILE A 265 -20.33 -48.10 -12.11
C ILE A 265 -19.89 -47.86 -13.57
N THR A 266 -19.74 -48.93 -14.34
CA THR A 266 -19.38 -48.81 -15.76
C THR A 266 -20.59 -48.37 -16.60
N GLY A 267 -20.44 -47.29 -17.37
CA GLY A 267 -21.45 -46.81 -18.33
C GLY A 267 -21.38 -47.51 -19.69
N GLU A 268 -22.49 -47.55 -20.42
CA GLU A 268 -22.57 -48.09 -21.79
C GLU A 268 -22.23 -47.05 -22.86
N GLY A 269 -21.10 -47.16 -23.56
CA GLY A 269 -20.69 -46.18 -24.57
C GLY A 269 -20.05 -44.91 -23.98
N PRO A 270 -19.69 -43.92 -24.82
CA PRO A 270 -18.89 -42.78 -24.39
C PRO A 270 -19.59 -41.96 -23.31
N ALA A 271 -18.81 -41.48 -22.35
CA ALA A 271 -19.30 -40.56 -21.32
C ALA A 271 -19.79 -39.25 -21.98
N PRO A 272 -20.94 -38.69 -21.56
CA PRO A 272 -21.39 -37.40 -22.04
C PRO A 272 -20.45 -36.29 -21.54
N THR A 273 -20.31 -35.20 -22.29
CA THR A 273 -19.55 -34.02 -21.82
C THR A 273 -20.28 -33.27 -20.71
N VAL A 274 -21.61 -33.27 -20.76
CA VAL A 274 -22.51 -32.66 -19.78
C VAL A 274 -23.60 -33.68 -19.41
N ALA A 275 -23.68 -34.06 -18.14
CA ALA A 275 -24.71 -35.00 -17.66
C ALA A 275 -25.98 -34.29 -17.20
N ILE A 276 -25.91 -33.02 -16.82
CA ILE A 276 -27.08 -32.21 -16.49
C ILE A 276 -27.00 -30.93 -17.31
N ASP A 277 -27.89 -30.79 -18.28
CA ASP A 277 -27.94 -29.66 -19.20
C ASP A 277 -29.29 -28.94 -19.07
N ILE A 278 -29.26 -27.70 -18.57
CA ILE A 278 -30.43 -26.83 -18.46
C ILE A 278 -30.32 -25.75 -19.53
N GLY A 279 -31.10 -25.89 -20.61
CA GLY A 279 -31.12 -24.95 -21.72
C GLY A 279 -31.67 -23.57 -21.31
N GLN A 280 -31.48 -22.57 -22.16
CA GLN A 280 -31.92 -21.18 -21.89
C GLN A 280 -33.42 -21.04 -21.62
N LEU A 281 -34.23 -21.88 -22.23
CA LEU A 281 -35.70 -21.92 -22.04
C LEU A 281 -36.11 -22.84 -20.88
N GLY A 282 -35.17 -23.60 -20.32
CA GLY A 282 -35.38 -24.50 -19.20
C GLY A 282 -35.29 -23.80 -17.85
N GLY A 283 -35.91 -24.40 -16.84
CA GLY A 283 -35.75 -23.93 -15.46
C GLY A 283 -36.18 -24.96 -14.44
N MET A 284 -35.53 -24.95 -13.28
CA MET A 284 -35.91 -25.76 -12.13
C MET A 284 -36.28 -24.83 -10.97
N TYR A 285 -37.51 -24.96 -10.49
CA TYR A 285 -38.09 -24.14 -9.44
C TYR A 285 -38.53 -25.05 -8.31
N SER A 286 -37.82 -25.00 -7.18
CA SER A 286 -38.13 -25.88 -6.05
C SER A 286 -37.89 -25.23 -4.70
N ASN A 287 -38.39 -25.78 -3.59
CA ASN A 287 -38.02 -25.27 -2.27
C ASN A 287 -36.54 -25.58 -2.00
N ARG A 288 -36.09 -26.78 -2.33
CA ARG A 288 -34.70 -27.25 -2.24
C ARG A 288 -34.29 -27.96 -3.53
N ILE A 289 -33.07 -27.72 -3.98
CA ILE A 289 -32.51 -28.30 -5.20
C ILE A 289 -31.19 -28.99 -4.89
N PHE A 290 -31.02 -30.24 -5.35
CA PHE A 290 -29.74 -30.97 -5.31
C PHE A 290 -29.45 -31.58 -6.68
N LEU A 291 -28.34 -31.20 -7.31
CA LEU A 291 -27.86 -31.75 -8.58
C LEU A 291 -26.47 -32.34 -8.35
N ALA A 292 -26.28 -33.59 -8.75
CA ALA A 292 -24.98 -34.26 -8.69
C ALA A 292 -24.69 -35.00 -10.01
N SER A 293 -23.56 -34.69 -10.63
CA SER A 293 -22.96 -35.45 -11.74
C SER A 293 -21.76 -36.22 -11.22
N ASN A 294 -21.87 -37.55 -11.13
CA ASN A 294 -20.90 -38.39 -10.44
C ASN A 294 -19.98 -39.20 -11.37
N GLU A 295 -20.20 -39.16 -12.69
CA GLU A 295 -19.29 -39.76 -13.68
C GLU A 295 -18.05 -38.88 -13.87
N TYR A 296 -16.85 -39.47 -13.83
CA TYR A 296 -15.59 -38.73 -13.87
C TYR A 296 -15.46 -37.90 -15.15
N GLY A 297 -15.11 -36.61 -15.01
CA GLY A 297 -14.93 -35.70 -16.14
C GLY A 297 -16.24 -35.14 -16.73
N VAL A 298 -17.40 -35.54 -16.20
CA VAL A 298 -18.70 -35.16 -16.75
C VAL A 298 -19.28 -33.93 -16.05
N GLY A 299 -19.53 -32.89 -16.83
CA GLY A 299 -19.94 -31.57 -16.35
C GLY A 299 -21.44 -31.38 -16.08
N VAL A 300 -21.76 -30.21 -15.56
CA VAL A 300 -23.12 -29.68 -15.41
C VAL A 300 -23.15 -28.31 -16.08
N ALA A 301 -24.15 -28.06 -16.93
CA ALA A 301 -24.34 -26.77 -17.58
C ALA A 301 -25.74 -26.21 -17.27
N SER A 302 -25.78 -24.94 -16.89
CA SER A 302 -27.02 -24.22 -16.63
C SER A 302 -27.02 -22.87 -17.32
N ALA A 303 -27.72 -22.81 -18.45
CA ALA A 303 -28.02 -21.58 -19.17
C ALA A 303 -29.40 -21.01 -18.81
N GLY A 304 -30.27 -21.83 -18.22
CA GLY A 304 -31.60 -21.45 -17.76
C GLY A 304 -31.64 -20.93 -16.31
N THR A 305 -32.78 -21.13 -15.64
CA THR A 305 -32.99 -20.69 -14.25
C THR A 305 -33.00 -21.86 -13.27
N LEU A 306 -32.13 -21.82 -12.27
CA LEU A 306 -32.16 -22.66 -11.08
C LEU A 306 -32.59 -21.80 -9.89
N THR A 307 -33.69 -22.14 -9.22
CA THR A 307 -34.20 -21.36 -8.08
C THR A 307 -34.67 -22.26 -6.94
N ALA A 308 -33.93 -22.24 -5.82
CA ALA A 308 -34.36 -22.78 -4.54
C ALA A 308 -35.11 -21.69 -3.74
N GLN A 309 -36.43 -21.80 -3.67
CA GLN A 309 -37.36 -20.76 -3.22
C GLN A 309 -37.45 -20.62 -1.69
N ALA A 310 -37.16 -21.68 -0.94
CA ALA A 310 -37.28 -21.67 0.52
C ALA A 310 -36.07 -22.26 1.26
N GLY A 311 -35.20 -23.00 0.56
CA GLY A 311 -34.10 -23.74 1.15
C GLY A 311 -32.84 -23.70 0.28
N GLU A 312 -32.02 -24.73 0.45
CA GLU A 312 -30.67 -24.77 -0.11
C GLU A 312 -30.64 -25.22 -1.58
N LEU A 313 -29.57 -24.82 -2.26
CA LEU A 313 -29.24 -25.25 -3.61
C LEU A 313 -27.82 -25.83 -3.62
N THR A 314 -27.69 -27.08 -4.01
CA THR A 314 -26.40 -27.78 -4.10
C THR A 314 -26.16 -28.27 -5.52
N LEU A 315 -25.03 -27.89 -6.11
CA LEU A 315 -24.54 -28.37 -7.41
C LEU A 315 -23.19 -29.05 -7.23
N GLN A 316 -23.09 -30.32 -7.63
CA GLN A 316 -21.87 -31.10 -7.60
C GLN A 316 -21.58 -31.66 -9.00
N ALA A 317 -20.36 -31.47 -9.48
CA ALA A 317 -19.92 -32.00 -10.78
C ALA A 317 -18.53 -32.65 -10.67
N ASN A 318 -18.40 -33.91 -11.07
CA ASN A 318 -17.09 -34.55 -11.25
C ASN A 318 -16.37 -34.11 -12.55
N GLY A 319 -16.98 -33.24 -13.34
CA GLY A 319 -16.37 -32.48 -14.43
C GLY A 319 -16.47 -30.96 -14.19
N ARG A 320 -16.69 -30.19 -15.26
CA ARG A 320 -16.81 -28.72 -15.20
C ARG A 320 -18.24 -28.28 -14.91
N LEU A 321 -18.41 -27.29 -14.03
CA LEU A 321 -19.70 -26.65 -13.77
C LEU A 321 -19.77 -25.33 -14.54
N VAL A 322 -20.78 -25.14 -15.40
CA VAL A 322 -20.94 -23.93 -16.22
C VAL A 322 -22.27 -23.26 -15.90
N LEU A 323 -22.23 -22.04 -15.37
CA LEU A 323 -23.36 -21.24 -14.93
C LEU A 323 -23.43 -19.94 -15.76
N THR A 324 -24.19 -19.97 -16.84
CA THR A 324 -24.39 -18.81 -17.73
C THR A 324 -25.75 -18.15 -17.51
N GLY A 325 -26.68 -18.85 -16.85
CA GLY A 325 -28.02 -18.37 -16.53
C GLY A 325 -28.17 -17.79 -15.12
N LYS A 326 -29.32 -18.03 -14.49
CA LYS A 326 -29.64 -17.56 -13.13
C LYS A 326 -29.64 -18.73 -12.15
N THR A 327 -28.79 -18.69 -11.14
CA THR A 327 -28.71 -19.69 -10.06
C THR A 327 -28.94 -18.99 -8.72
N THR A 328 -30.09 -19.19 -8.10
CA THR A 328 -30.47 -18.49 -6.87
C THR A 328 -30.99 -19.41 -5.77
N ALA A 329 -30.61 -19.14 -4.52
CA ALA A 329 -31.11 -19.84 -3.34
C ALA A 329 -31.60 -18.88 -2.24
N SER A 330 -32.77 -19.15 -1.66
CA SER A 330 -33.23 -18.49 -0.43
C SER A 330 -32.47 -19.00 0.81
N GLY A 331 -31.99 -20.24 0.77
CA GLY A 331 -31.04 -20.79 1.74
C GLY A 331 -29.59 -20.71 1.25
N ASN A 332 -28.73 -21.57 1.79
CA ASN A 332 -27.34 -21.69 1.36
C ASN A 332 -27.22 -22.16 -0.09
N LEU A 333 -26.15 -21.72 -0.74
CA LEU A 333 -25.74 -22.16 -2.06
C LEU A 333 -24.39 -22.89 -1.95
N ALA A 334 -24.32 -24.14 -2.39
CA ALA A 334 -23.09 -24.93 -2.40
C ALA A 334 -22.75 -25.37 -3.84
N LEU A 335 -21.60 -24.94 -4.35
CA LEU A 335 -21.07 -25.30 -5.65
C LEU A 335 -19.77 -26.08 -5.48
N SER A 336 -19.69 -27.28 -6.04
CA SER A 336 -18.47 -28.08 -6.05
C SER A 336 -18.22 -28.68 -7.43
N ALA A 337 -17.01 -28.53 -7.96
CA ALA A 337 -16.63 -29.12 -9.24
C ALA A 337 -15.17 -29.62 -9.24
N ALA A 338 -14.92 -30.79 -9.83
CA ALA A 338 -13.56 -31.29 -9.99
C ALA A 338 -12.81 -30.65 -11.18
N GLY A 339 -13.54 -30.29 -12.25
CA GLY A 339 -13.01 -29.76 -13.50
C GLY A 339 -13.11 -28.24 -13.67
N GLY A 340 -13.35 -27.50 -12.59
CA GLY A 340 -13.47 -26.04 -12.61
C GLY A 340 -14.90 -25.52 -12.69
N ILE A 341 -15.05 -24.20 -12.51
CA ILE A 341 -16.35 -23.52 -12.44
C ILE A 341 -16.34 -22.28 -13.35
N ASP A 342 -17.16 -22.35 -14.40
CA ASP A 342 -17.80 -21.29 -15.18
C ASP A 342 -18.87 -20.48 -14.44
N ASN A 343 -18.64 -19.20 -14.12
CA ASN A 343 -19.75 -18.28 -13.82
C ASN A 343 -19.69 -17.03 -14.70
N SER A 344 -20.54 -17.00 -15.73
CA SER A 344 -20.79 -15.78 -16.52
C SER A 344 -22.20 -15.21 -16.28
N GLY A 345 -23.05 -15.94 -15.55
CA GLY A 345 -24.41 -15.55 -15.20
C GLY A 345 -24.55 -14.88 -13.84
N THR A 346 -25.72 -15.02 -13.23
CA THR A 346 -26.00 -14.55 -11.86
C THR A 346 -26.09 -15.73 -10.92
N THR A 347 -25.21 -15.77 -9.93
CA THR A 347 -25.14 -16.80 -8.90
C THR A 347 -25.27 -16.13 -7.54
N TYR A 348 -26.40 -16.33 -6.87
CA TYR A 348 -26.78 -15.57 -5.67
C TYR A 348 -27.44 -16.40 -4.57
N SER A 349 -27.13 -16.11 -3.30
CA SER A 349 -27.79 -16.70 -2.13
C SER A 349 -28.29 -15.62 -1.16
N GLN A 350 -29.50 -15.81 -0.59
CA GLN A 350 -29.96 -14.98 0.53
C GLN A 350 -29.29 -15.33 1.87
N GLN A 351 -28.64 -16.49 1.95
CA GLN A 351 -27.78 -16.89 3.07
C GLN A 351 -26.32 -16.86 2.62
N SER A 352 -25.57 -17.95 2.77
CA SER A 352 -24.16 -18.03 2.39
C SER A 352 -23.96 -18.80 1.09
N ALA A 353 -22.93 -18.45 0.33
CA ALA A 353 -22.49 -19.19 -0.85
C ALA A 353 -21.10 -19.80 -0.62
N THR A 354 -20.95 -21.10 -0.86
CA THR A 354 -19.67 -21.81 -0.81
C THR A 354 -19.34 -22.37 -2.18
N VAL A 355 -18.14 -22.09 -2.67
CA VAL A 355 -17.64 -22.51 -3.99
C VAL A 355 -16.33 -23.25 -3.81
N SER A 356 -16.27 -24.50 -4.24
CA SER A 356 -15.09 -25.37 -4.09
C SER A 356 -14.70 -26.04 -5.40
N THR A 357 -13.43 -25.93 -5.77
CA THR A 357 -12.86 -26.65 -6.92
C THR A 357 -11.35 -26.83 -6.73
N ALA A 358 -10.80 -27.98 -7.12
CA ALA A 358 -9.34 -28.13 -7.15
C ALA A 358 -8.71 -27.44 -8.38
N ALA A 359 -9.52 -27.08 -9.37
CA ALA A 359 -9.12 -26.44 -10.62
C ALA A 359 -9.41 -24.92 -10.61
N ASP A 360 -9.78 -24.33 -11.73
CA ASP A 360 -10.06 -22.90 -11.86
C ASP A 360 -11.51 -22.52 -11.52
N LEU A 361 -11.70 -21.32 -10.97
CA LEU A 361 -12.97 -20.59 -11.00
C LEU A 361 -12.81 -19.38 -11.93
N THR A 362 -13.58 -19.32 -13.00
CA THR A 362 -13.70 -18.13 -13.85
C THR A 362 -15.03 -17.43 -13.56
N ASN A 363 -14.98 -16.17 -13.13
CA ASN A 363 -16.14 -15.37 -12.80
C ASN A 363 -16.16 -14.07 -13.62
N SER A 364 -16.91 -14.07 -14.73
CA SER A 364 -17.18 -12.85 -15.49
C SER A 364 -18.55 -12.24 -15.17
N GLY A 365 -19.41 -12.98 -14.45
CA GLY A 365 -20.73 -12.55 -14.02
C GLY A 365 -20.77 -12.11 -12.56
N THR A 366 -21.85 -12.46 -11.85
CA THR A 366 -22.06 -12.13 -10.43
C THR A 366 -22.01 -13.39 -9.59
N LEU A 367 -21.15 -13.43 -8.58
CA LEU A 367 -21.13 -14.43 -7.52
C LEU A 367 -21.27 -13.71 -6.17
N THR A 368 -22.47 -13.76 -5.59
CA THR A 368 -22.79 -12.96 -4.41
C THR A 368 -23.65 -13.67 -3.38
N ALA A 369 -23.63 -13.18 -2.14
CA ALA A 369 -24.54 -13.64 -1.10
C ALA A 369 -24.90 -12.51 -0.11
N GLN A 370 -26.09 -12.59 0.48
CA GLN A 370 -26.52 -11.67 1.55
C GLN A 370 -25.79 -11.91 2.87
N GLN A 371 -25.24 -13.10 3.11
CA GLN A 371 -24.33 -13.38 4.22
C GLN A 371 -22.91 -13.53 3.67
N SER A 372 -22.26 -14.68 3.89
CA SER A 372 -20.85 -14.87 3.53
C SER A 372 -20.68 -15.57 2.18
N VAL A 373 -19.57 -15.25 1.50
CA VAL A 373 -19.12 -15.97 0.31
C VAL A 373 -17.76 -16.59 0.60
N GLY A 374 -17.66 -17.91 0.49
CA GLY A 374 -16.42 -18.67 0.62
C GLY A 374 -16.04 -19.30 -0.72
N VAL A 375 -14.84 -19.01 -1.22
CA VAL A 375 -14.26 -19.59 -2.43
C VAL A 375 -12.96 -20.29 -2.07
N ASN A 376 -12.88 -21.59 -2.37
CA ASN A 376 -11.65 -22.38 -2.31
C ASN A 376 -11.39 -22.99 -3.69
N ALA A 377 -10.38 -22.48 -4.40
CA ALA A 377 -10.08 -22.87 -5.78
C ALA A 377 -8.60 -23.18 -6.00
N GLY A 378 -8.27 -23.96 -7.02
CA GLY A 378 -6.90 -24.05 -7.52
C GLY A 378 -6.40 -22.71 -8.05
N SER A 379 -7.23 -21.98 -8.79
CA SER A 379 -6.99 -20.57 -9.18
C SER A 379 -8.30 -19.82 -9.38
N VAL A 380 -8.28 -18.49 -9.32
CA VAL A 380 -9.45 -17.66 -9.56
C VAL A 380 -9.14 -16.61 -10.61
N ASN A 381 -10.02 -16.47 -11.58
CA ASN A 381 -10.04 -15.37 -12.54
C ASN A 381 -11.41 -14.68 -12.52
N SER A 382 -11.52 -13.59 -11.77
CA SER A 382 -12.75 -12.83 -11.62
C SER A 382 -12.61 -11.42 -12.20
N THR A 383 -13.25 -11.20 -13.34
CA THR A 383 -13.46 -9.85 -13.91
C THR A 383 -14.84 -9.29 -13.58
N GLY A 384 -15.75 -10.13 -13.08
CA GLY A 384 -17.08 -9.76 -12.63
C GLY A 384 -17.13 -9.36 -11.16
N THR A 385 -18.26 -9.62 -10.51
CA THR A 385 -18.50 -9.28 -9.10
C THR A 385 -18.31 -10.48 -8.19
N LEU A 386 -17.50 -10.30 -7.16
CA LEU A 386 -17.46 -11.14 -5.95
C LEU A 386 -18.01 -10.30 -4.79
N GLY A 387 -19.04 -10.77 -4.09
CA GLY A 387 -19.59 -9.96 -3.00
C GLY A 387 -20.29 -10.73 -1.90
N ALA A 388 -20.10 -10.26 -0.67
CA ALA A 388 -20.70 -10.81 0.54
C ALA A 388 -21.39 -9.68 1.33
N GLY A 389 -22.49 -9.97 2.00
CA GLY A 389 -23.33 -8.95 2.62
C GLY A 389 -24.09 -8.08 1.61
N VAL A 390 -24.23 -8.54 0.36
CA VAL A 390 -24.88 -7.78 -0.73
C VAL A 390 -26.24 -8.36 -1.07
N ASN A 391 -27.22 -7.51 -1.37
CA ASN A 391 -28.53 -7.95 -1.86
C ASN A 391 -28.49 -8.30 -3.36
N ASN A 392 -29.63 -8.73 -3.89
CA ASN A 392 -29.76 -9.12 -5.30
C ASN A 392 -29.65 -7.92 -6.26
N GLU A 393 -29.77 -6.69 -5.74
CA GLU A 393 -29.58 -5.43 -6.45
C GLU A 393 -28.11 -4.99 -6.48
N GLY A 394 -27.21 -5.74 -5.82
CA GLY A 394 -25.77 -5.45 -5.79
C GLY A 394 -25.35 -4.42 -4.74
N SER A 395 -26.26 -3.96 -3.87
CA SER A 395 -25.93 -3.04 -2.78
C SER A 395 -25.63 -3.79 -1.47
N VAL A 396 -24.69 -3.24 -0.71
CA VAL A 396 -24.33 -3.77 0.61
C VAL A 396 -25.48 -3.52 1.58
N SER A 397 -26.06 -4.60 2.13
CA SER A 397 -27.24 -4.55 2.99
C SER A 397 -27.04 -5.22 4.35
N ARG A 398 -26.00 -6.04 4.51
CA ARG A 398 -25.73 -6.83 5.72
C ARG A 398 -24.23 -6.92 5.99
N ASN A 399 -23.88 -7.33 7.21
CA ASN A 399 -22.53 -7.77 7.52
C ASN A 399 -22.36 -9.20 6.97
N GLY A 400 -21.35 -9.41 6.13
CA GLY A 400 -21.09 -10.69 5.46
C GLY A 400 -19.65 -10.75 4.99
N ASP A 401 -18.99 -11.87 5.24
CA ASP A 401 -17.55 -12.01 5.00
C ASP A 401 -17.29 -12.65 3.64
N LEU A 402 -16.32 -12.09 2.90
CA LEU A 402 -15.81 -12.67 1.66
C LEU A 402 -14.45 -13.34 1.95
N THR A 403 -14.36 -14.64 1.75
CA THR A 403 -13.10 -15.38 1.82
C THR A 403 -12.82 -16.03 0.47
N VAL A 404 -11.72 -15.64 -0.17
CA VAL A 404 -11.23 -16.25 -1.42
C VAL A 404 -9.83 -16.78 -1.15
N THR A 405 -9.69 -18.09 -1.14
CA THR A 405 -8.40 -18.78 -0.97
C THR A 405 -8.10 -19.59 -2.22
N THR A 406 -6.88 -19.41 -2.74
CA THR A 406 -6.40 -20.14 -3.90
C THR A 406 -5.03 -20.75 -3.67
N ALA A 407 -4.80 -21.94 -4.23
CA ALA A 407 -3.46 -22.55 -4.23
C ALA A 407 -2.53 -21.87 -5.23
N GLY A 408 -3.08 -21.47 -6.38
CA GLY A 408 -2.44 -20.77 -7.48
C GLY A 408 -2.74 -19.26 -7.46
N ARG A 409 -2.89 -18.66 -8.63
CA ARG A 409 -3.07 -17.20 -8.77
C ARG A 409 -4.52 -16.78 -8.51
N LEU A 410 -4.68 -15.66 -7.81
CA LEU A 410 -5.94 -14.95 -7.63
C LEU A 410 -5.94 -13.67 -8.47
N ASN A 411 -6.64 -13.67 -9.60
CA ASN A 411 -7.01 -12.47 -10.35
C ASN A 411 -8.44 -12.07 -9.94
N ALA A 412 -8.63 -10.90 -9.34
CA ALA A 412 -9.95 -10.38 -8.97
C ALA A 412 -10.06 -8.90 -9.37
N THR A 413 -9.91 -8.63 -10.66
CA THR A 413 -9.79 -7.30 -11.25
C THR A 413 -11.12 -6.58 -11.47
N GLY A 414 -12.24 -7.21 -11.12
CA GLY A 414 -13.59 -6.62 -11.20
C GLY A 414 -14.00 -5.89 -9.93
N TRP A 415 -15.18 -6.23 -9.43
CA TRP A 415 -15.77 -5.64 -8.21
C TRP A 415 -15.69 -6.65 -7.06
N ASN A 416 -15.05 -6.25 -5.97
CA ASN A 416 -14.98 -7.04 -4.74
C ASN A 416 -15.66 -6.23 -3.62
N VAL A 417 -16.93 -6.52 -3.33
CA VAL A 417 -17.77 -5.67 -2.47
C VAL A 417 -18.23 -6.46 -1.24
N VAL A 418 -17.84 -5.99 -0.05
CA VAL A 418 -17.94 -6.80 1.16
C VAL A 418 -18.54 -5.99 2.31
N GLY A 419 -19.66 -6.49 2.84
CA GLY A 419 -20.36 -5.89 3.98
C GLY A 419 -19.69 -6.11 5.33
N GLY A 420 -18.80 -7.10 5.43
CA GLY A 420 -17.96 -7.43 6.58
C GLY A 420 -16.48 -7.43 6.24
N ASN A 421 -15.78 -8.48 6.66
CA ASN A 421 -14.36 -8.69 6.40
C ASN A 421 -14.10 -9.35 5.05
N ALA A 422 -13.02 -8.94 4.40
CA ALA A 422 -12.57 -9.51 3.13
C ALA A 422 -11.19 -10.15 3.31
N THR A 423 -11.05 -11.40 2.88
CA THR A 423 -9.79 -12.15 2.87
C THR A 423 -9.53 -12.71 1.48
N LEU A 424 -8.47 -12.23 0.82
CA LEU A 424 -8.08 -12.63 -0.52
C LEU A 424 -6.64 -13.19 -0.48
N ILE A 425 -6.51 -14.48 -0.74
CA ILE A 425 -5.26 -15.23 -0.60
C ILE A 425 -4.97 -16.03 -1.87
N GLY A 426 -3.74 -15.92 -2.37
CA GLY A 426 -3.22 -16.73 -3.48
C GLY A 426 -1.69 -16.81 -3.45
N SER A 427 -1.12 -17.59 -4.37
CA SER A 427 0.33 -17.55 -4.65
C SER A 427 0.76 -16.15 -5.08
N ASP A 428 0.04 -15.58 -6.05
CA ASP A 428 0.01 -14.18 -6.46
C ASP A 428 -1.41 -13.62 -6.30
N VAL A 429 -1.54 -12.33 -6.02
CA VAL A 429 -2.83 -11.62 -5.96
C VAL A 429 -2.80 -10.43 -6.89
N ASN A 430 -3.72 -10.38 -7.84
CA ASN A 430 -3.85 -9.31 -8.81
C ASN A 430 -5.24 -8.67 -8.73
N LEU A 431 -5.25 -7.43 -8.28
CA LEU A 431 -6.40 -6.55 -8.13
C LEU A 431 -6.27 -5.30 -9.02
N ALA A 432 -5.37 -5.31 -10.01
CA ALA A 432 -5.15 -4.17 -10.89
C ALA A 432 -6.46 -3.66 -11.51
N GLY A 433 -6.69 -2.35 -11.44
CA GLY A 433 -7.89 -1.68 -11.93
C GLY A 433 -9.21 -2.04 -11.20
N SER A 434 -9.16 -2.87 -10.16
CA SER A 434 -10.36 -3.30 -9.43
C SER A 434 -10.96 -2.20 -8.57
N GLN A 435 -12.24 -2.40 -8.22
CA GLN A 435 -12.89 -1.72 -7.10
C GLN A 435 -13.09 -2.73 -5.97
N THR A 436 -12.25 -2.64 -4.94
CA THR A 436 -12.28 -3.53 -3.77
C THR A 436 -12.63 -2.74 -2.52
N ALA A 437 -13.73 -3.08 -1.86
CA ALA A 437 -14.22 -2.38 -0.67
C ALA A 437 -14.72 -3.34 0.41
N ALA A 438 -14.18 -3.21 1.61
CA ALA A 438 -14.63 -3.93 2.80
C ALA A 438 -15.15 -2.96 3.87
N ASN A 439 -16.36 -3.21 4.37
CA ASN A 439 -16.90 -2.47 5.51
C ASN A 439 -16.27 -2.88 6.86
N GLY A 440 -15.56 -4.02 6.90
CA GLY A 440 -14.75 -4.47 8.03
C GLY A 440 -13.25 -4.41 7.71
N ASN A 441 -12.51 -5.45 8.10
CA ASN A 441 -11.09 -5.58 7.81
C ASN A 441 -10.84 -6.14 6.40
N LEU A 442 -9.72 -5.76 5.78
CA LEU A 442 -9.25 -6.31 4.52
C LEU A 442 -7.88 -6.97 4.70
N LEU A 443 -7.78 -8.25 4.34
CA LEU A 443 -6.54 -9.00 4.24
C LEU A 443 -6.28 -9.37 2.77
N LEU A 444 -5.16 -8.91 2.24
CA LEU A 444 -4.61 -9.30 0.94
C LEU A 444 -3.29 -10.04 1.20
N LYS A 445 -3.18 -11.28 0.71
CA LYS A 445 -1.98 -12.09 0.91
C LYS A 445 -1.55 -12.82 -0.37
N ALA A 446 -0.42 -12.39 -0.93
CA ALA A 446 0.35 -13.16 -1.90
C ALA A 446 1.40 -13.99 -1.15
N ILE A 447 1.24 -15.32 -1.18
CA ILE A 447 2.04 -16.25 -0.36
C ILE A 447 3.44 -16.44 -0.93
N ALA A 448 3.57 -16.48 -2.26
CA ALA A 448 4.81 -16.83 -2.96
C ALA A 448 5.31 -15.72 -3.90
N GLY A 449 4.41 -14.90 -4.46
CA GLY A 449 4.76 -13.85 -5.41
C GLY A 449 4.18 -12.48 -5.07
N ASP A 450 3.64 -11.82 -6.07
CA ASP A 450 3.37 -10.39 -6.07
C ASP A 450 1.92 -10.06 -5.67
N LEU A 451 1.74 -8.87 -5.09
CA LEU A 451 0.45 -8.22 -4.88
C LEU A 451 0.34 -6.99 -5.77
N ASN A 452 -0.47 -7.07 -6.82
CA ASN A 452 -0.67 -5.98 -7.76
C ASN A 452 -2.00 -5.22 -7.51
N LEU A 453 -1.88 -3.95 -7.14
CA LEU A 453 -2.95 -2.97 -6.89
C LEU A 453 -2.88 -1.79 -7.88
N SER A 454 -2.15 -1.92 -8.99
CA SER A 454 -1.93 -0.83 -9.94
C SER A 454 -3.26 -0.29 -10.49
N GLY A 455 -3.49 1.02 -10.38
CA GLY A 455 -4.73 1.67 -10.83
C GLY A 455 -6.00 1.23 -10.09
N ALA A 456 -5.89 0.44 -9.03
CA ALA A 456 -7.05 -0.05 -8.27
C ALA A 456 -7.54 0.98 -7.25
N THR A 457 -8.80 0.91 -6.87
CA THR A 457 -9.30 1.54 -5.63
C THR A 457 -9.59 0.44 -4.62
N THR A 458 -8.79 0.40 -3.56
CA THR A 458 -8.84 -0.63 -2.52
C THR A 458 -9.04 0.02 -1.16
N SER A 459 -10.14 -0.29 -0.48
CA SER A 459 -10.49 0.34 0.79
C SER A 459 -11.01 -0.65 1.84
N ALA A 460 -10.70 -0.34 3.10
CA ALA A 460 -11.28 -0.99 4.27
C ALA A 460 -11.76 0.07 5.25
N LYS A 461 -12.96 -0.07 5.83
CA LYS A 461 -13.36 0.79 6.96
C LYS A 461 -12.66 0.40 8.26
N GLY A 462 -12.25 -0.86 8.39
CA GLY A 462 -11.42 -1.36 9.48
C GLY A 462 -9.93 -1.29 9.16
N THR A 463 -9.19 -2.30 9.61
CA THR A 463 -7.76 -2.46 9.31
C THR A 463 -7.52 -2.99 7.91
N LEU A 464 -6.43 -2.56 7.28
CA LEU A 464 -5.98 -3.09 6.00
C LEU A 464 -4.60 -3.73 6.16
N ARG A 465 -4.48 -5.01 5.80
CA ARG A 465 -3.21 -5.73 5.77
C ARG A 465 -2.95 -6.24 4.37
N ALA A 466 -1.82 -5.84 3.79
CA ALA A 466 -1.38 -6.25 2.47
C ALA A 466 0.01 -6.85 2.57
N ASN A 467 0.10 -8.16 2.35
CA ASN A 467 1.31 -8.94 2.53
C ASN A 467 1.69 -9.63 1.21
N ALA A 468 2.89 -9.37 0.71
CA ALA A 468 3.49 -10.06 -0.42
C ALA A 468 4.86 -10.60 -0.03
N SER A 469 5.21 -11.80 -0.47
CA SER A 469 6.60 -12.26 -0.40
C SER A 469 7.46 -11.60 -1.49
N GLY A 470 6.85 -11.30 -2.65
CA GLY A 470 7.43 -10.54 -3.75
C GLY A 470 7.13 -9.05 -3.68
N ALA A 471 6.81 -8.42 -4.80
CA ALA A 471 6.51 -7.01 -4.89
C ALA A 471 5.06 -6.68 -4.48
N LEU A 472 4.87 -5.57 -3.77
CA LEU A 472 3.58 -4.91 -3.61
C LEU A 472 3.57 -3.66 -4.48
N THR A 473 2.69 -3.62 -5.48
CA THR A 473 2.61 -2.50 -6.44
C THR A 473 1.28 -1.76 -6.30
N ASN A 474 1.29 -0.52 -5.81
CA ASN A 474 0.14 0.40 -5.72
C ASN A 474 0.28 1.57 -6.71
N ASP A 475 0.99 1.39 -7.81
CA ASP A 475 1.25 2.46 -8.77
C ASP A 475 -0.05 3.00 -9.38
N ARG A 476 -0.26 4.31 -9.30
CA ARG A 476 -1.51 4.99 -9.70
C ARG A 476 -2.76 4.46 -8.99
N GLY A 477 -2.60 3.63 -7.94
CA GLY A 477 -3.68 3.06 -7.15
C GLY A 477 -4.05 3.96 -5.97
N ASN A 478 -5.20 3.67 -5.36
CA ASN A 478 -5.67 4.31 -4.13
C ASN A 478 -5.93 3.24 -3.07
N LEU A 479 -5.10 3.21 -2.04
CA LEU A 479 -5.18 2.28 -0.92
C LEU A 479 -5.57 3.05 0.35
N SER A 480 -6.70 2.69 0.97
CA SER A 480 -7.18 3.40 2.16
C SER A 480 -7.70 2.50 3.28
N SER A 481 -7.47 2.90 4.54
CA SER A 481 -8.01 2.25 5.74
C SER A 481 -8.66 3.24 6.69
N GLY A 482 -9.82 2.87 7.25
CA GLY A 482 -10.49 3.63 8.31
C GLY A 482 -9.93 3.36 9.71
N SER A 483 -9.06 2.37 9.87
CA SER A 483 -8.23 2.13 11.06
C SER A 483 -6.76 2.05 10.64
N GLY A 484 -5.94 1.18 11.25
CA GLY A 484 -4.53 1.01 10.89
C GLY A 484 -4.29 0.26 9.58
N MET A 485 -3.14 0.51 8.97
CA MET A 485 -2.68 -0.12 7.73
C MET A 485 -1.30 -0.74 7.91
N THR A 486 -1.13 -1.98 7.42
CA THR A 486 0.17 -2.65 7.36
C THR A 486 0.44 -3.15 5.95
N LEU A 487 1.56 -2.72 5.38
CA LEU A 487 2.05 -3.13 4.07
C LEU A 487 3.38 -3.87 4.29
N THR A 488 3.47 -5.12 3.86
CA THR A 488 4.69 -5.93 3.97
C THR A 488 5.01 -6.56 2.62
N ALA A 489 6.24 -6.39 2.14
CA ALA A 489 6.65 -6.86 0.82
C ALA A 489 8.16 -7.19 0.74
N GLY A 490 8.58 -7.90 -0.30
CA GLY A 490 9.97 -7.93 -0.74
C GLY A 490 10.42 -6.56 -1.26
N SER A 491 9.61 -5.94 -2.11
CA SER A 491 9.77 -4.54 -2.55
C SER A 491 8.41 -3.87 -2.63
N LEU A 492 8.34 -2.55 -2.44
CA LEU A 492 7.09 -1.82 -2.48
C LEU A 492 7.18 -0.66 -3.46
N SER A 493 6.22 -0.57 -4.38
CA SER A 493 6.06 0.55 -5.31
C SER A 493 4.73 1.26 -5.07
N ASN A 494 4.79 2.58 -4.94
CA ASN A 494 3.65 3.49 -4.81
C ASN A 494 3.84 4.69 -5.73
N GLN A 495 4.30 4.45 -6.96
CA GLN A 495 4.61 5.52 -7.90
C GLN A 495 3.34 6.19 -8.40
N SER A 496 3.22 7.51 -8.18
CA SER A 496 1.98 8.27 -8.43
C SER A 496 0.73 7.65 -7.77
N GLY A 497 0.92 6.81 -6.77
CA GLY A 497 -0.15 6.15 -6.02
C GLY A 497 -0.44 6.86 -4.70
N ASN A 498 -1.58 6.54 -4.10
CA ASN A 498 -1.98 7.04 -2.80
C ASN A 498 -2.14 5.89 -1.80
N VAL A 499 -1.54 6.06 -0.62
CA VAL A 499 -1.69 5.21 0.56
C VAL A 499 -2.13 6.10 1.72
N SER A 500 -3.33 5.88 2.26
CA SER A 500 -3.92 6.73 3.30
C SER A 500 -4.53 5.92 4.43
N SER A 501 -4.04 6.13 5.65
CA SER A 501 -4.52 5.45 6.85
C SER A 501 -5.11 6.45 7.85
N GLN A 502 -6.30 6.17 8.39
CA GLN A 502 -6.86 6.95 9.51
C GLN A 502 -6.23 6.55 10.86
N GLY A 503 -5.68 5.33 10.98
CA GLY A 503 -4.87 4.88 12.12
C GLY A 503 -3.38 4.78 11.78
N PRO A 504 -2.57 4.05 12.56
CA PRO A 504 -1.15 3.88 12.28
C PRO A 504 -0.87 3.26 10.90
N LEU A 505 0.12 3.78 10.19
CA LEU A 505 0.61 3.24 8.92
C LEU A 505 1.99 2.59 9.14
N SER A 506 2.08 1.29 8.85
CA SER A 506 3.33 0.52 8.91
C SER A 506 3.68 -0.03 7.54
N VAL A 507 4.82 0.41 6.98
CA VAL A 507 5.34 -0.02 5.67
C VAL A 507 6.68 -0.71 5.86
N GLN A 508 6.74 -2.00 5.51
CA GLN A 508 7.92 -2.85 5.66
C GLN A 508 8.28 -3.48 4.31
N ALA A 509 9.48 -3.21 3.81
CA ALA A 509 10.03 -3.91 2.66
C ALA A 509 11.43 -4.44 2.99
N SER A 510 11.79 -5.63 2.52
CA SER A 510 13.18 -6.11 2.66
C SER A 510 14.14 -5.44 1.66
N GLY A 511 13.60 -5.00 0.52
CA GLY A 511 14.29 -4.27 -0.54
C GLY A 511 13.79 -2.84 -0.69
N GLN A 512 13.69 -2.34 -1.93
CA GLN A 512 13.37 -0.94 -2.19
C GLN A 512 11.92 -0.57 -1.83
N ILE A 513 11.75 0.65 -1.30
CA ILE A 513 10.46 1.35 -1.22
C ILE A 513 10.50 2.52 -2.20
N ALA A 514 9.68 2.45 -3.24
CA ALA A 514 9.56 3.46 -4.28
C ALA A 514 8.29 4.28 -4.09
N ASN A 515 8.43 5.53 -3.64
CA ASN A 515 7.31 6.47 -3.44
C ASN A 515 7.43 7.69 -4.39
N GLN A 516 7.95 7.49 -5.61
CA GLN A 516 8.16 8.62 -6.52
C GLN A 516 6.83 9.23 -6.95
N ALA A 517 6.68 10.55 -6.78
CA ALA A 517 5.44 11.28 -7.01
C ALA A 517 4.20 10.70 -6.29
N GLY A 518 4.38 9.79 -5.33
CA GLY A 518 3.33 9.13 -4.58
C GLY A 518 3.11 9.77 -3.21
N THR A 519 2.00 9.39 -2.57
CA THR A 519 1.65 9.84 -1.22
C THR A 519 1.49 8.64 -0.29
N MET A 520 2.15 8.70 0.88
CA MET A 520 1.88 7.82 2.01
C MET A 520 1.58 8.68 3.23
N VAL A 521 0.34 8.62 3.72
CA VAL A 521 -0.15 9.49 4.77
C VAL A 521 -0.88 8.72 5.88
N SER A 522 -0.73 9.19 7.11
CA SER A 522 -1.40 8.65 8.29
C SER A 522 -1.95 9.77 9.16
N GLN A 523 -3.18 9.62 9.65
CA GLN A 523 -3.75 10.48 10.70
C GLN A 523 -3.30 10.07 12.11
N SER A 524 -2.43 9.07 12.22
CA SER A 524 -1.75 8.66 13.45
C SER A 524 -0.24 8.62 13.18
N THR A 525 0.47 7.58 13.60
CA THR A 525 1.91 7.41 13.35
C THR A 525 2.21 6.82 11.97
N VAL A 526 3.44 7.04 11.49
CA VAL A 526 4.01 6.37 10.31
C VAL A 526 5.31 5.66 10.69
N ARG A 527 5.44 4.39 10.30
CA ARG A 527 6.70 3.65 10.35
C ARG A 527 7.04 3.11 8.97
N VAL A 528 8.16 3.53 8.41
CA VAL A 528 8.71 3.02 7.14
C VAL A 528 10.03 2.33 7.42
N ASN A 529 10.16 1.07 6.98
CA ASN A 529 11.40 0.30 7.05
C ASN A 529 11.65 -0.38 5.69
N GLY A 530 12.76 -0.06 5.04
CA GLY A 530 13.12 -0.55 3.72
C GLY A 530 14.63 -0.72 3.55
N GLY A 531 15.07 -1.24 2.39
CA GLY A 531 16.45 -1.10 1.91
C GLY A 531 16.69 0.33 1.42
N ALA A 532 16.67 0.54 0.11
CA ALA A 532 16.68 1.88 -0.46
C ALA A 532 15.27 2.51 -0.40
N ILE A 533 15.15 3.71 0.14
CA ILE A 533 13.90 4.47 0.16
C ILE A 533 14.02 5.62 -0.83
N ALA A 534 13.22 5.58 -1.89
CA ALA A 534 13.21 6.61 -2.92
C ALA A 534 11.91 7.43 -2.83
N ASN A 535 11.99 8.64 -2.28
CA ASN A 535 10.87 9.57 -2.09
C ASN A 535 10.92 10.77 -3.05
N HIS A 536 11.43 10.58 -4.27
CA HIS A 536 11.59 11.65 -5.24
C HIS A 536 10.25 12.27 -5.62
N GLN A 537 10.07 13.58 -5.43
CA GLN A 537 8.78 14.26 -5.59
C GLN A 537 7.62 13.65 -4.77
N GLY A 538 7.90 12.70 -3.87
CA GLY A 538 6.94 11.97 -3.08
C GLY A 538 6.62 12.66 -1.77
N THR A 539 5.56 12.22 -1.11
CA THR A 539 5.17 12.69 0.23
C THR A 539 5.04 11.52 1.20
N LEU A 540 5.76 11.59 2.31
CA LEU A 540 5.54 10.79 3.52
C LEU A 540 5.08 11.75 4.62
N GLN A 541 3.87 11.58 5.15
CA GLN A 541 3.32 12.47 6.18
C GLN A 541 2.63 11.71 7.32
N SER A 542 2.90 12.14 8.54
CA SER A 542 2.30 11.59 9.76
C SER A 542 1.65 12.72 10.55
N ALA A 543 0.43 12.54 11.05
CA ALA A 543 -0.16 13.45 12.03
C ALA A 543 0.43 13.26 13.44
N GLY A 544 0.91 12.06 13.75
CA GLY A 544 1.66 11.70 14.95
C GLY A 544 3.16 11.56 14.69
N GLY A 545 3.88 10.84 15.55
CA GLY A 545 5.31 10.55 15.37
C GLY A 545 5.61 9.72 14.12
N MET A 546 6.80 9.91 13.54
CA MET A 546 7.24 9.22 12.33
C MET A 546 8.62 8.61 12.51
N THR A 547 8.79 7.37 12.07
CA THR A 547 10.10 6.72 11.92
C THR A 547 10.32 6.25 10.49
N VAL A 548 11.46 6.61 9.91
CA VAL A 548 11.91 6.12 8.60
C VAL A 548 13.28 5.47 8.77
N SER A 549 13.42 4.21 8.35
CA SER A 549 14.69 3.49 8.46
C SER A 549 15.02 2.73 7.18
N GLY A 550 16.28 2.79 6.76
CA GLY A 550 16.75 1.94 5.66
C GLY A 550 18.25 2.00 5.39
N THR A 551 18.70 1.47 4.26
CA THR A 551 20.10 1.55 3.84
C THR A 551 20.46 2.90 3.25
N SER A 552 19.53 3.50 2.52
CA SER A 552 19.67 4.84 1.94
C SER A 552 18.31 5.52 1.84
N LEU A 553 18.33 6.85 1.81
CA LEU A 553 17.13 7.65 1.61
C LEU A 553 17.41 8.74 0.57
N ASP A 554 16.60 8.79 -0.47
CA ASP A 554 16.58 9.90 -1.41
C ASP A 554 15.27 10.67 -1.29
N ASN A 555 15.35 11.90 -0.81
CA ASN A 555 14.25 12.85 -0.66
C ASN A 555 14.35 14.02 -1.65
N THR A 556 14.96 13.82 -2.83
CA THR A 556 15.08 14.86 -3.87
C THR A 556 13.71 15.34 -4.34
N ALA A 557 13.44 16.64 -4.21
CA ALA A 557 12.13 17.25 -4.42
C ALA A 557 10.98 16.61 -3.60
N GLY A 558 11.30 15.75 -2.63
CA GLY A 558 10.35 15.02 -1.81
C GLY A 558 10.00 15.76 -0.52
N ARG A 559 9.01 15.23 0.19
CA ARG A 559 8.56 15.73 1.50
C ARG A 559 8.44 14.59 2.50
N ILE A 560 9.04 14.76 3.67
CA ILE A 560 8.93 13.85 4.82
C ILE A 560 8.59 14.70 6.05
N THR A 561 7.37 14.59 6.57
CA THR A 561 6.88 15.47 7.63
C THR A 561 6.15 14.75 8.76
N SER A 562 6.48 15.11 10.00
CA SER A 562 5.73 14.77 11.21
C SER A 562 5.00 16.00 11.74
N LEU A 563 3.68 15.93 11.86
CA LEU A 563 2.83 17.06 12.26
C LEU A 563 2.48 17.05 13.76
N LYS A 564 3.00 16.09 14.55
CA LYS A 564 2.74 16.00 15.99
C LYS A 564 3.18 17.28 16.72
N PRO A 565 2.29 18.02 17.41
CA PRO A 565 2.66 19.23 18.13
C PRO A 565 3.53 18.98 19.37
N ILE A 566 4.24 20.03 19.81
CA ILE A 566 4.99 20.10 21.08
C ILE A 566 4.02 20.03 22.27
N GLY A 567 4.39 19.32 23.35
CA GLY A 567 3.74 19.45 24.67
C GLY A 567 2.72 18.37 25.06
N ILE A 568 2.58 17.30 24.27
CA ILE A 568 1.83 16.11 24.68
C ILE A 568 2.82 15.13 25.34
N PRO A 569 2.70 14.79 26.64
CA PRO A 569 3.67 13.92 27.29
C PRO A 569 3.59 12.49 26.73
N SER A 570 4.63 11.93 26.07
CA SER A 570 4.96 10.48 26.08
C SER A 570 6.02 9.99 25.06
N GLY A 571 7.26 9.69 25.52
CA GLY A 571 8.10 8.61 24.97
C GLY A 571 9.10 8.95 23.83
N PRO A 572 10.05 8.04 23.52
CA PRO A 572 11.18 8.27 22.61
C PRO A 572 10.84 8.43 21.11
N SER A 573 9.55 8.51 20.74
CA SER A 573 9.07 8.57 19.35
C SER A 573 8.22 9.81 19.05
N ASP A 574 8.49 10.91 19.77
CA ASP A 574 7.64 12.12 19.81
C ASP A 574 7.81 13.10 18.65
N GLY A 575 8.63 12.76 17.66
CA GLY A 575 8.97 13.62 16.54
C GLY A 575 9.12 12.88 15.21
N LEU A 576 10.09 13.31 14.41
CA LEU A 576 10.54 12.62 13.21
C LEU A 576 11.92 12.01 13.47
N THR A 577 12.05 10.69 13.34
CA THR A 577 13.34 10.01 13.36
C THR A 577 13.60 9.38 12.01
N ILE A 578 14.74 9.74 11.39
CA ILE A 578 15.23 9.11 10.17
C ILE A 578 16.58 8.48 10.46
N THR A 579 16.74 7.19 10.15
CA THR A 579 17.99 6.47 10.35
C THR A 579 18.35 5.69 9.09
N THR A 580 19.48 6.04 8.49
CA THR A 580 20.05 5.32 7.34
C THR A 580 21.43 4.79 7.66
N SER A 581 21.76 3.58 7.20
CA SER A 581 23.13 3.05 7.36
C SER A 581 24.12 3.64 6.35
N GLY A 582 23.61 4.11 5.20
CA GLY A 582 24.37 4.71 4.10
C GLY A 582 24.02 6.19 3.90
N GLN A 583 23.92 6.64 2.65
CA GLN A 583 23.67 8.04 2.33
C GLN A 583 22.19 8.42 2.51
N LEU A 584 21.97 9.60 3.09
CA LEU A 584 20.71 10.33 3.06
C LEU A 584 20.88 11.57 2.20
N THR A 585 20.04 11.73 1.19
CA THR A 585 20.00 12.90 0.30
C THR A 585 18.69 13.65 0.48
N ASN A 586 18.78 14.95 0.73
CA ASN A 586 17.66 15.88 0.78
C ASN A 586 17.97 17.07 -0.13
N ALA A 587 17.31 17.15 -1.29
CA ALA A 587 17.56 18.20 -2.27
C ALA A 587 16.27 18.94 -2.62
N ALA A 588 16.37 20.26 -2.75
CA ALA A 588 15.24 21.13 -3.10
C ALA A 588 14.54 20.73 -4.40
N GLY A 589 13.29 21.15 -4.55
CA GLY A 589 12.49 20.95 -5.77
C GLY A 589 11.01 21.19 -5.51
N MET A 590 10.15 20.54 -6.29
CA MET A 590 8.69 20.58 -6.11
C MET A 590 8.18 19.15 -5.92
N ALA A 591 7.39 18.90 -4.88
CA ALA A 591 6.70 17.63 -4.72
C ALA A 591 5.54 17.53 -5.74
N ALA A 592 5.11 16.31 -6.07
CA ALA A 592 4.01 16.08 -6.99
C ALA A 592 2.67 16.69 -6.54
N THR A 593 2.54 16.99 -5.24
CA THR A 593 1.40 17.71 -4.66
C THR A 593 1.42 19.22 -4.91
N GLY A 594 2.46 19.76 -5.54
CA GLY A 594 2.67 21.19 -5.76
C GLY A 594 3.23 21.93 -4.53
N ALA A 595 3.54 21.23 -3.44
CA ALA A 595 4.23 21.79 -2.29
C ALA A 595 5.75 21.81 -2.51
N GLN A 596 6.45 22.70 -1.80
CA GLN A 596 7.92 22.74 -1.82
C GLN A 596 8.52 21.35 -1.51
N GLY A 597 9.44 20.89 -2.34
CA GLY A 597 10.19 19.65 -2.17
C GLY A 597 11.55 19.86 -1.52
N GLY A 598 12.23 18.77 -1.16
CA GLY A 598 13.48 18.79 -0.39
C GLY A 598 13.25 19.18 1.06
N VAL A 599 12.16 18.69 1.65
CA VAL A 599 11.78 19.02 3.03
C VAL A 599 11.77 17.77 3.89
N ILE A 600 12.53 17.84 4.99
CA ILE A 600 12.46 16.94 6.13
C ILE A 600 12.06 17.81 7.33
N GLY A 601 10.89 17.56 7.94
CA GLY A 601 10.32 18.50 8.90
C GLY A 601 9.52 17.86 10.03
N GLY A 602 9.56 18.48 11.21
CA GLY A 602 8.78 18.05 12.37
C GLY A 602 8.22 19.23 13.17
N ASN A 603 6.95 19.09 13.59
CA ASN A 603 6.35 19.97 14.61
C ASN A 603 6.87 19.67 16.04
N GLY A 604 7.65 18.61 16.22
CA GLY A 604 8.36 18.27 17.45
C GLY A 604 9.87 18.24 17.22
N ASP A 605 10.55 17.29 17.87
CA ASP A 605 11.97 17.01 17.63
C ASP A 605 12.17 16.35 16.25
N VAL A 606 13.31 16.61 15.62
CA VAL A 606 13.74 15.93 14.40
C VAL A 606 15.14 15.39 14.60
N THR A 607 15.28 14.08 14.43
CA THR A 607 16.56 13.38 14.44
C THR A 607 16.82 12.77 13.08
N VAL A 608 17.95 13.11 12.47
CA VAL A 608 18.38 12.60 11.17
C VAL A 608 19.75 11.97 11.32
N GLN A 609 19.84 10.68 11.04
CA GLN A 609 21.09 9.92 11.09
C GLN A 609 21.36 9.23 9.75
N GLY A 610 22.57 9.40 9.23
CA GLY A 610 23.06 8.71 8.04
C GLY A 610 24.55 8.40 8.13
N GLY A 611 25.05 7.49 7.31
CA GLY A 611 26.49 7.34 7.09
C GLY A 611 27.08 8.64 6.53
N ALA A 612 26.44 9.17 5.49
CA ALA A 612 26.64 10.54 5.01
C ALA A 612 25.28 11.23 4.91
N VAL A 613 25.18 12.47 5.37
CA VAL A 613 23.96 13.29 5.26
C VAL A 613 24.23 14.43 4.29
N VAL A 614 23.50 14.47 3.18
CA VAL A 614 23.60 15.50 2.15
C VAL A 614 22.29 16.30 2.13
N ASN A 615 22.33 17.52 2.62
CA ASN A 615 21.22 18.45 2.69
C ASN A 615 21.48 19.69 1.83
N HIS A 616 20.89 19.70 0.64
CA HIS A 616 20.75 20.87 -0.23
C HIS A 616 19.29 21.36 -0.28
N GLY A 617 18.50 20.98 0.73
CA GLY A 617 17.11 21.38 0.90
C GLY A 617 16.91 21.99 2.29
N THR A 618 15.82 21.63 2.95
CA THR A 618 15.48 22.09 4.30
C THR A 618 15.30 20.92 5.25
N ILE A 619 15.97 20.97 6.40
CA ILE A 619 15.71 20.10 7.56
C ILE A 619 15.32 21.00 8.73
N THR A 620 14.11 20.80 9.26
CA THR A 620 13.52 21.72 10.25
C THR A 620 12.86 21.01 11.41
N ALA A 621 13.07 21.52 12.62
CA ALA A 621 12.36 21.11 13.84
C ALA A 621 11.74 22.33 14.52
N GLN A 622 10.49 22.22 14.99
CA GLN A 622 9.93 23.25 15.87
C GLN A 622 10.51 23.17 17.30
N ALA A 623 10.99 22.00 17.71
CA ALA A 623 11.73 21.81 18.97
C ALA A 623 13.24 21.65 18.67
N ASN A 624 13.82 20.49 18.96
CA ASN A 624 15.24 20.23 18.77
C ASN A 624 15.51 19.54 17.42
N LEU A 625 16.58 19.96 16.76
CA LEU A 625 17.12 19.31 15.57
C LEU A 625 18.43 18.62 15.93
N HIS A 626 18.55 17.33 15.62
CA HIS A 626 19.80 16.59 15.75
C HIS A 626 20.12 15.91 14.41
N VAL A 627 21.31 16.20 13.86
CA VAL A 627 21.79 15.64 12.60
C VAL A 627 23.11 14.94 12.83
N THR A 628 23.21 13.66 12.48
CA THR A 628 24.38 12.82 12.75
C THR A 628 24.86 12.11 11.49
N GLY A 629 26.18 12.10 11.26
CA GLY A 629 26.83 11.24 10.26
C GLY A 629 28.35 11.32 10.26
N GLN A 630 29.02 10.50 9.45
CA GLN A 630 30.48 10.57 9.26
C GLN A 630 30.90 11.80 8.44
N SER A 631 29.97 12.30 7.63
CA SER A 631 30.04 13.60 6.98
C SER A 631 28.63 14.19 6.89
N VAL A 632 28.51 15.48 7.16
CA VAL A 632 27.28 16.24 6.94
C VAL A 632 27.60 17.36 5.97
N ASP A 633 26.98 17.32 4.79
CA ASP A 633 27.03 18.39 3.80
C ASP A 633 25.70 19.15 3.84
N ASN A 634 25.72 20.36 4.37
CA ASN A 634 24.62 21.32 4.39
C ASN A 634 24.85 22.47 3.40
N SER A 635 25.68 22.28 2.37
CA SER A 635 26.00 23.35 1.42
C SER A 635 24.74 23.81 0.68
N SER A 636 24.49 25.12 0.61
CA SER A 636 23.23 25.70 0.10
C SER A 636 21.94 25.19 0.77
N GLY A 637 22.06 24.45 1.88
CA GLY A 637 20.95 23.87 2.63
C GLY A 637 20.59 24.68 3.87
N LEU A 638 19.45 24.34 4.47
CA LEU A 638 18.99 24.91 5.74
C LEU A 638 18.83 23.81 6.80
N LEU A 639 19.51 23.98 7.93
CA LEU A 639 19.23 23.30 9.19
C LEU A 639 18.63 24.33 10.16
N LYS A 640 17.40 24.10 10.62
CA LYS A 640 16.72 25.05 11.51
C LYS A 640 16.01 24.39 12.68
N ALA A 641 16.24 24.89 13.89
CA ALA A 641 15.56 24.47 15.11
C ALA A 641 14.82 25.64 15.79
N GLY A 642 13.62 25.38 16.28
CA GLY A 642 12.90 26.30 17.16
C GLY A 642 13.46 26.34 18.58
N GLN A 643 14.29 25.38 18.97
CA GLN A 643 15.06 25.35 20.21
C GLN A 643 16.54 25.14 19.88
N ASN A 644 17.06 23.92 20.03
CA ASN A 644 18.47 23.60 19.85
C ASN A 644 18.73 22.90 18.52
N ALA A 645 19.80 23.26 17.83
CA ALA A 645 20.32 22.52 16.68
C ALA A 645 21.66 21.87 17.06
N THR A 646 21.81 20.58 16.80
CA THR A 646 23.05 19.84 17.01
C THR A 646 23.44 19.11 15.73
N VAL A 647 24.68 19.30 15.30
CA VAL A 647 25.26 18.65 14.12
C VAL A 647 26.49 17.88 14.54
N ASP A 648 26.41 16.55 14.49
CA ASP A 648 27.48 15.62 14.80
C ASP A 648 27.99 14.97 13.49
N ALA A 649 29.00 15.57 12.87
CA ALA A 649 29.43 15.26 11.51
C ALA A 649 30.72 14.42 11.41
N GLY A 650 31.21 13.86 12.52
CA GLY A 650 32.36 12.96 12.53
C GLY A 650 33.62 13.58 11.91
N ALA A 651 33.90 13.24 10.65
CA ALA A 651 35.07 13.74 9.93
C ALA A 651 34.86 15.17 9.37
N ARG A 652 33.69 15.48 8.79
CA ARG A 652 33.51 16.74 8.07
C ARG A 652 32.09 17.28 8.16
N PHE A 653 31.98 18.55 8.56
CA PHE A 653 30.79 19.36 8.35
C PHE A 653 31.09 20.41 7.26
N ALA A 654 30.35 20.36 6.16
CA ALA A 654 30.36 21.41 5.13
C ALA A 654 29.06 22.21 5.22
N ASN A 655 29.16 23.53 5.33
CA ASN A 655 28.03 24.46 5.39
C ASN A 655 28.22 25.58 4.35
N SER A 656 28.83 25.26 3.20
CA SER A 656 29.19 26.30 2.25
C SER A 656 27.96 26.90 1.56
N GLY A 657 27.73 28.21 1.72
CA GLY A 657 26.47 28.84 1.32
C GLY A 657 25.23 28.33 2.07
N GLY A 658 25.42 27.49 3.09
CA GLY A 658 24.36 26.88 3.89
C GLY A 658 23.99 27.72 5.11
N SER A 659 22.97 27.29 5.84
CA SER A 659 22.52 27.95 7.08
C SER A 659 22.24 26.95 8.19
N VAL A 660 22.77 27.22 9.38
CA VAL A 660 22.42 26.57 10.65
C VAL A 660 21.83 27.62 11.58
N LEU A 661 20.54 27.50 11.89
CA LEU A 661 19.80 28.47 12.68
C LEU A 661 19.15 27.79 13.88
N ALA A 662 19.42 28.28 15.09
CA ALA A 662 18.75 27.81 16.31
C ALA A 662 18.29 28.98 17.17
N LYS A 663 17.09 28.90 17.74
CA LYS A 663 16.62 29.99 18.64
C LYS A 663 17.31 29.97 20.00
N GLN A 664 17.78 28.81 20.46
CA GLN A 664 18.48 28.65 21.74
C GLN A 664 19.95 28.33 21.51
N ALA A 665 20.33 27.05 21.42
CA ALA A 665 21.73 26.66 21.20
C ALA A 665 21.96 26.08 19.80
N ALA A 666 23.09 26.40 19.18
CA ALA A 666 23.63 25.61 18.07
C ALA A 666 24.98 25.00 18.47
N THR A 667 25.08 23.68 18.33
CA THR A 667 26.27 22.87 18.61
C THR A 667 26.72 22.18 17.33
N VAL A 668 27.98 22.37 16.95
CA VAL A 668 28.59 21.75 15.76
C VAL A 668 29.83 20.98 16.19
N ASN A 669 29.83 19.67 15.95
CA ASN A 669 30.91 18.74 16.28
C ASN A 669 31.41 18.06 15.01
N ALA A 670 32.67 18.32 14.61
CA ALA A 670 33.29 17.66 13.45
C ALA A 670 34.81 17.78 13.53
N THR A 671 35.56 16.90 12.87
CA THR A 671 37.03 17.07 12.77
C THR A 671 37.37 18.33 11.97
N THR A 672 36.76 18.49 10.79
CA THR A 672 36.86 19.72 9.98
C THR A 672 35.49 20.36 9.81
N VAL A 673 35.41 21.67 10.00
CA VAL A 673 34.23 22.50 9.73
C VAL A 673 34.56 23.50 8.64
N ASP A 674 33.71 23.55 7.62
CA ASP A 674 33.76 24.52 6.54
C ASP A 674 32.46 25.32 6.53
N ASN A 675 32.51 26.56 6.99
CA ASN A 675 31.42 27.52 7.00
C ASN A 675 31.58 28.60 5.90
N SER A 676 32.33 28.32 4.83
CA SER A 676 32.62 29.33 3.81
C SER A 676 31.37 29.82 3.09
N HIS A 677 31.12 31.13 3.07
CA HIS A 677 29.87 31.75 2.59
C HIS A 677 28.60 31.28 3.32
N GLY A 678 28.74 30.51 4.40
CA GLY A 678 27.64 29.97 5.19
C GLY A 678 27.26 30.89 6.35
N THR A 679 26.15 30.53 7.01
CA THR A 679 25.68 31.19 8.23
C THR A 679 25.51 30.16 9.33
N THR A 680 26.02 30.47 10.53
CA THR A 680 25.66 29.78 11.77
C THR A 680 25.23 30.81 12.82
N GLU A 681 23.98 30.76 13.26
CA GLU A 681 23.41 31.73 14.20
C GLU A 681 22.59 31.06 15.31
N ALA A 682 22.87 31.44 16.56
CA ALA A 682 22.04 31.06 17.70
C ALA A 682 22.18 32.03 18.88
N THR A 683 21.33 31.87 19.90
CA THR A 683 21.48 32.58 21.19
C THR A 683 22.76 32.12 21.90
N GLN A 684 23.08 30.83 21.84
CA GLN A 684 24.31 30.24 22.37
C GLN A 684 25.00 29.37 21.31
N LEU A 685 26.31 29.51 21.15
CA LEU A 685 27.09 28.74 20.18
C LEU A 685 28.12 27.82 20.85
N THR A 686 28.26 26.63 20.28
CA THR A 686 29.35 25.71 20.57
C THR A 686 29.88 25.10 19.27
N PHE A 687 31.18 25.27 19.03
CA PHE A 687 31.92 24.57 17.98
C PHE A 687 32.99 23.69 18.63
N ASN A 688 33.07 22.44 18.22
CA ASN A 688 34.15 21.52 18.57
C ASN A 688 34.75 20.98 17.27
N ALA A 689 35.97 21.45 16.94
CA ALA A 689 36.66 21.04 15.73
C ALA A 689 38.18 20.99 15.87
N SER A 690 38.84 20.28 14.96
CA SER A 690 40.29 20.44 14.77
C SER A 690 40.55 21.67 13.91
N ASP A 691 39.86 21.78 12.77
CA ASP A 691 40.00 22.92 11.86
C ASP A 691 38.63 23.55 11.56
N LEU A 692 38.60 24.88 11.53
CA LEU A 692 37.44 25.68 11.18
C LEU A 692 37.80 26.69 10.10
N VAL A 693 37.16 26.60 8.94
CA VAL A 693 37.24 27.57 7.85
C VAL A 693 35.96 28.38 7.80
N ASN A 694 36.06 29.71 7.76
CA ASN A 694 34.94 30.64 7.73
C ASN A 694 35.10 31.73 6.64
N HIS A 695 35.67 31.41 5.48
CA HIS A 695 35.88 32.40 4.42
C HIS A 695 34.56 32.97 3.88
N GLY A 696 34.40 34.29 3.96
CA GLY A 696 33.16 34.97 3.55
C GLY A 696 31.90 34.50 4.31
N GLY A 697 32.05 33.70 5.36
CA GLY A 697 30.97 33.14 6.16
C GLY A 697 30.69 33.97 7.41
N THR A 698 29.57 33.67 8.08
CA THR A 698 29.15 34.35 9.31
C THR A 698 28.88 33.33 10.43
N ILE A 699 29.47 33.60 11.60
CA ILE A 699 29.23 32.85 12.83
C ILE A 699 28.84 33.86 13.90
N THR A 700 27.60 33.78 14.38
CA THR A 700 27.00 34.81 15.23
C THR A 700 26.33 34.22 16.47
N GLN A 701 26.85 34.56 17.64
CA GLN A 701 26.14 34.36 18.90
C GLN A 701 25.42 35.64 19.30
N THR A 702 24.11 35.57 19.46
CA THR A 702 23.26 36.73 19.78
C THR A 702 23.02 36.93 21.28
N GLY A 703 23.18 35.88 22.10
CA GLY A 703 23.06 35.90 23.55
C GLY A 703 24.38 36.19 24.28
N ASN A 704 24.25 36.53 25.56
CA ASN A 704 25.36 36.93 26.44
C ASN A 704 25.93 35.79 27.29
N GLY A 705 25.37 34.59 27.22
CA GLY A 705 25.91 33.42 27.90
C GLY A 705 27.24 32.93 27.29
N PRO A 706 27.90 31.95 27.92
CA PRO A 706 29.24 31.49 27.53
C PRO A 706 29.27 30.88 26.12
N VAL A 707 30.13 31.41 25.25
CA VAL A 707 30.42 30.83 23.94
C VAL A 707 31.55 29.80 24.06
N ALA A 708 31.49 28.72 23.28
CA ALA A 708 32.59 27.77 23.15
C ALA A 708 32.99 27.63 21.67
N VAL A 709 34.20 28.07 21.31
CA VAL A 709 34.77 27.86 19.98
C VAL A 709 36.06 27.06 20.16
N ASN A 710 35.87 25.75 20.39
CA ASN A 710 36.94 24.82 20.70
C ASN A 710 37.54 24.31 19.39
N VAL A 711 38.48 25.08 18.84
CA VAL A 711 39.26 24.73 17.66
C VAL A 711 40.69 24.46 18.08
N SER A 712 41.24 23.28 17.82
CA SER A 712 42.58 22.89 18.30
C SER A 712 43.70 23.18 17.28
N GLY A 713 43.42 23.01 15.99
CA GLY A 713 44.31 23.26 14.86
C GLY A 713 44.18 24.69 14.36
N THR A 714 43.65 24.88 13.16
CA THR A 714 43.52 26.22 12.55
C THR A 714 42.10 26.76 12.67
N LEU A 715 41.97 27.98 13.18
CA LEU A 715 40.77 28.80 12.99
C LEU A 715 41.08 29.84 11.91
N ASP A 716 40.50 29.63 10.72
CA ASP A 716 40.66 30.52 9.57
C ASP A 716 39.37 31.31 9.33
N ASN A 717 39.37 32.56 9.77
CA ASN A 717 38.32 33.56 9.58
C ASN A 717 38.69 34.58 8.49
N SER A 718 39.60 34.24 7.58
CA SER A 718 40.09 35.17 6.56
C SER A 718 39.08 35.42 5.43
N ASN A 719 39.45 36.25 4.45
CA ASN A 719 38.71 36.46 3.20
C ASN A 719 37.26 36.93 3.43
N GLY A 720 37.06 37.91 4.32
CA GLY A 720 35.73 38.45 4.63
C GLY A 720 34.92 37.62 5.63
N GLY A 721 35.52 36.62 6.27
CA GLY A 721 34.88 35.86 7.35
C GLY A 721 34.50 36.74 8.54
N THR A 722 33.37 36.43 9.19
CA THR A 722 32.90 37.12 10.40
C THR A 722 32.64 36.14 11.54
N LEU A 723 33.25 36.40 12.70
CA LEU A 723 32.94 35.77 13.98
C LEU A 723 32.49 36.86 14.96
N GLN A 724 31.23 36.80 15.40
CA GLN A 724 30.66 37.76 16.34
C GLN A 724 30.02 37.05 17.53
N THR A 725 30.29 37.56 18.73
CA THR A 725 29.64 37.09 19.95
C THR A 725 29.28 38.24 20.88
N LYS A 726 28.19 38.08 21.64
CA LYS A 726 27.84 38.94 22.78
C LYS A 726 28.13 38.29 24.14
N SER A 727 28.77 37.11 24.17
CA SER A 727 29.22 36.46 25.40
C SER A 727 30.00 37.44 26.28
N THR A 728 29.91 37.32 27.61
CA THR A 728 30.69 38.17 28.51
C THR A 728 32.19 38.10 28.21
N ASP A 729 32.71 36.89 28.04
CA ASP A 729 34.09 36.61 27.65
C ASP A 729 34.11 35.73 26.40
N LEU A 730 35.18 35.82 25.61
CA LEU A 730 35.50 34.90 24.53
C LEU A 730 36.97 34.50 24.65
N THR A 731 37.24 33.20 24.63
CA THR A 731 38.59 32.65 24.57
C THR A 731 38.76 31.85 23.29
N LEU A 732 39.81 32.14 22.51
CA LEU A 732 40.22 31.37 21.34
C LEU A 732 41.65 30.87 21.52
N THR A 733 41.82 29.55 21.48
CA THR A 733 43.12 28.88 21.66
C THR A 733 43.49 27.90 20.54
N PRO A 734 43.26 28.20 19.25
CA PRO A 734 43.70 27.32 18.16
C PRO A 734 45.23 27.31 18.07
N ALA A 735 45.88 26.31 17.49
CA ALA A 735 47.31 26.37 17.18
C ALA A 735 47.66 27.58 16.30
N THR A 736 46.78 27.89 15.34
CA THR A 736 46.88 29.05 14.46
C THR A 736 45.55 29.77 14.34
N LEU A 737 45.55 31.09 14.51
CA LEU A 737 44.40 31.95 14.29
C LEU A 737 44.68 32.88 13.11
N VAL A 738 43.92 32.75 12.02
CA VAL A 738 44.00 33.60 10.83
C VAL A 738 42.73 34.44 10.73
N ASN A 739 42.86 35.76 10.72
CA ASN A 739 41.78 36.73 10.59
C ASN A 739 42.08 37.72 9.45
N ASP A 740 42.84 37.29 8.45
CA ASP A 740 43.31 38.15 7.36
C ASP A 740 42.14 38.63 6.48
N GLY A 741 41.93 39.93 6.41
CA GLY A 741 40.73 40.51 5.77
C GLY A 741 39.41 40.08 6.41
N GLY A 742 39.44 39.48 7.61
CA GLY A 742 38.29 39.01 8.38
C GLY A 742 37.86 39.98 9.48
N VAL A 743 36.75 39.67 10.13
CA VAL A 743 36.18 40.42 11.24
C VAL A 743 35.92 39.50 12.43
N LEU A 744 36.57 39.81 13.55
CA LEU A 744 36.30 39.22 14.85
C LEU A 744 35.79 40.31 15.78
N THR A 745 34.55 40.15 16.27
CA THR A 745 33.92 41.12 17.17
C THR A 745 33.43 40.45 18.46
N HIS A 746 34.01 40.87 19.59
CA HIS A 746 33.55 40.53 20.92
C HIS A 746 32.75 41.71 21.49
N ALA A 747 31.43 41.65 21.35
CA ALA A 747 30.52 42.70 21.82
C ALA A 747 30.24 42.63 23.33
N GLY A 748 30.74 41.60 24.02
CA GLY A 748 30.72 41.47 25.47
C GLY A 748 31.60 42.49 26.18
N THR A 749 31.27 42.77 27.44
CA THR A 749 31.97 43.76 28.28
C THR A 749 33.16 43.18 29.04
N GLY A 750 33.38 41.86 29.00
CA GLY A 750 34.51 41.18 29.64
C GLY A 750 35.73 41.10 28.72
N THR A 751 36.44 39.97 28.74
CA THR A 751 37.73 39.81 28.06
C THR A 751 37.61 38.98 26.78
N LEU A 752 38.12 39.52 25.67
CA LEU A 752 38.49 38.75 24.50
C LEU A 752 39.93 38.25 24.66
N THR A 753 40.10 36.95 24.88
CA THR A 753 41.40 36.29 25.00
C THR A 753 41.72 35.52 23.73
N LEU A 754 42.81 35.91 23.06
CA LEU A 754 43.37 35.25 21.88
C LEU A 754 44.72 34.67 22.28
N THR A 755 44.78 33.35 22.46
CA THR A 755 46.00 32.69 22.95
C THR A 755 46.36 31.50 22.07
N PRO A 756 46.63 31.70 20.76
CA PRO A 756 46.91 30.60 19.87
C PRO A 756 48.12 29.78 20.32
N GLY A 757 48.01 28.46 20.22
CA GLY A 757 49.03 27.51 20.68
C GLY A 757 49.38 27.68 22.16
N ASN A 758 48.45 28.10 23.01
CA ASN A 758 48.72 28.46 24.41
C ASN A 758 49.76 29.58 24.57
N GLY A 759 49.85 30.50 23.60
CA GLY A 759 50.76 31.64 23.62
C GLY A 759 52.04 31.44 22.82
N VAL A 760 52.24 30.28 22.18
CA VAL A 760 53.37 30.02 21.27
C VAL A 760 52.97 29.87 19.80
N GLY A 761 51.67 29.87 19.50
CA GLY A 761 51.12 29.77 18.15
C GLY A 761 51.11 31.11 17.40
N SER A 762 50.60 31.13 16.18
CA SER A 762 50.56 32.33 15.34
C SER A 762 49.19 33.00 15.33
N LEU A 763 49.18 34.33 15.43
CA LEU A 763 48.00 35.17 15.22
C LEU A 763 48.23 36.06 13.99
N SER A 764 47.44 35.87 12.93
CA SER A 764 47.46 36.74 11.76
C SER A 764 46.16 37.54 11.66
N ASN A 765 46.28 38.84 11.42
CA ASN A 765 45.19 39.80 11.28
C ASN A 765 45.51 40.81 10.15
N VAL A 766 46.15 40.35 9.09
CA VAL A 766 46.59 41.21 7.97
C VAL A 766 45.38 41.77 7.25
N GLY A 767 45.23 43.11 7.27
CA GLY A 767 44.06 43.79 6.69
C GLY A 767 42.73 43.45 7.40
N GLY A 768 42.80 42.74 8.53
CA GLY A 768 41.66 42.28 9.30
C GLY A 768 41.26 43.23 10.42
N LYS A 769 40.17 42.88 11.11
CA LYS A 769 39.65 43.62 12.27
C LYS A 769 39.39 42.68 13.43
N ILE A 770 39.96 43.01 14.58
CA ILE A 770 39.69 42.41 15.88
C ILE A 770 39.21 43.55 16.80
N ALA A 771 37.98 43.48 17.28
CA ALA A 771 37.39 44.51 18.13
C ALA A 771 36.70 43.91 19.36
N GLY A 772 36.89 44.54 20.51
CA GLY A 772 36.31 44.13 21.79
C GLY A 772 35.67 45.31 22.51
N ASN A 773 34.42 45.15 22.96
CA ASN A 773 33.74 46.13 23.82
C ASN A 773 34.29 46.15 25.26
N GLY A 774 35.12 45.17 25.62
CA GLY A 774 35.85 45.13 26.88
C GLY A 774 37.36 45.08 26.65
N HIS A 775 38.06 44.25 27.44
CA HIS A 775 39.51 44.11 27.38
C HIS A 775 39.91 43.11 26.28
N ILE A 776 40.97 43.40 25.52
CA ILE A 776 41.56 42.42 24.60
C ILE A 776 42.89 41.94 25.18
N VAL A 777 43.08 40.62 25.25
CA VAL A 777 44.35 39.97 25.56
C VAL A 777 44.77 39.14 24.36
N ALA A 778 45.87 39.49 23.70
CA ALA A 778 46.48 38.70 22.63
C ALA A 778 47.83 38.15 23.09
N ARG A 779 47.96 36.82 23.16
CA ARG A 779 49.18 36.11 23.56
C ARG A 779 49.59 35.14 22.46
N ALA A 780 50.72 35.35 21.81
CA ALA A 780 51.12 34.54 20.66
C ALA A 780 52.65 34.37 20.56
N GLY A 781 53.11 33.38 19.80
CA GLY A 781 54.52 33.27 19.40
C GLY A 781 54.87 34.33 18.36
N THR A 782 53.97 34.56 17.40
CA THR A 782 54.07 35.65 16.42
C THR A 782 52.73 36.34 16.24
N LEU A 783 52.74 37.64 15.96
CA LEU A 783 51.55 38.41 15.67
C LEU A 783 51.78 39.28 14.43
N GLU A 784 51.03 39.01 13.36
CA GLU A 784 50.97 39.83 12.15
C GLU A 784 49.69 40.67 12.16
N ASN A 785 49.82 41.99 12.26
CA ASN A 785 48.72 42.97 12.22
C ASN A 785 48.92 44.02 11.10
N ARG A 786 49.68 43.67 10.07
CA ARG A 786 49.97 44.58 8.95
C ARG A 786 48.69 45.04 8.28
N THR A 787 48.48 46.35 8.13
CA THR A 787 47.22 46.96 7.63
C THR A 787 45.95 46.59 8.41
N GLY A 788 46.08 45.83 9.51
CA GLY A 788 44.99 45.35 10.33
C GLY A 788 44.65 46.30 11.48
N SER A 789 43.63 45.93 12.26
CA SER A 789 43.23 46.66 13.46
C SER A 789 42.91 45.72 14.61
N ILE A 790 43.46 46.01 15.79
CA ILE A 790 43.10 45.42 17.08
C ILE A 790 42.72 46.57 18.01
N ILE A 791 41.46 46.62 18.45
CA ILE A 791 40.91 47.76 19.20
C ILE A 791 40.13 47.26 20.43
N GLY A 792 40.64 47.57 21.61
CA GLY A 792 39.99 47.30 22.90
C GLY A 792 39.34 48.56 23.49
N GLN A 793 38.18 48.43 24.13
CA GLN A 793 37.50 49.57 24.75
C GLN A 793 37.93 49.80 26.20
N THR A 794 38.14 48.73 26.98
CA THR A 794 38.53 48.84 28.39
C THR A 794 39.97 48.43 28.66
N GLY A 795 40.73 48.14 27.60
CA GLY A 795 42.17 47.93 27.62
C GLY A 795 42.65 47.00 26.52
N LEU A 796 43.96 47.02 26.26
CA LEU A 796 44.62 46.16 25.27
C LEU A 796 45.92 45.60 25.85
N GLY A 797 45.97 44.28 26.09
CA GLY A 797 47.20 43.54 26.41
C GLY A 797 47.66 42.72 25.21
N VAL A 798 48.90 42.93 24.76
CA VAL A 798 49.56 42.14 23.71
C VAL A 798 50.87 41.61 24.28
N ALA A 799 51.03 40.29 24.31
CA ALA A 799 52.28 39.64 24.71
C ALA A 799 52.71 38.66 23.61
N VAL A 800 53.84 38.92 22.98
CA VAL A 800 54.33 38.14 21.84
C VAL A 800 55.71 37.59 22.16
N GLY A 801 55.88 36.26 22.10
CA GLY A 801 57.16 35.62 22.41
C GLY A 801 58.25 35.92 21.39
N GLY A 802 57.88 36.11 20.12
CA GLY A 802 58.76 36.48 19.01
C GLY A 802 58.43 37.86 18.44
N ALA A 803 58.26 37.95 17.12
CA ALA A 803 58.03 39.22 16.43
C ALA A 803 56.55 39.65 16.37
N LEU A 804 56.32 40.96 16.54
CA LEU A 804 55.05 41.66 16.35
C LEU A 804 55.18 42.63 15.17
N ASP A 805 54.48 42.36 14.06
CA ASP A 805 54.43 43.26 12.89
C ASP A 805 53.10 44.03 12.84
N ASN A 806 53.14 45.31 13.21
CA ASN A 806 52.05 46.28 13.13
C ASN A 806 52.27 47.29 11.98
N ALA A 807 53.01 46.95 10.93
CA ALA A 807 53.26 47.88 9.82
C ALA A 807 51.96 48.35 9.15
N GLN A 808 51.76 49.67 9.06
CA GLN A 808 50.50 50.28 8.59
C GLN A 808 49.24 49.80 9.33
N GLY A 809 49.40 49.11 10.47
CA GLY A 809 48.33 48.55 11.29
C GLY A 809 47.93 49.47 12.43
N LYS A 810 46.97 49.02 13.23
CA LYS A 810 46.47 49.73 14.42
C LYS A 810 46.39 48.78 15.62
N LEU A 811 47.03 49.16 16.72
CA LEU A 811 46.81 48.59 18.05
C LEU A 811 46.36 49.74 18.96
N LEU A 812 45.06 49.79 19.25
CA LEU A 812 44.44 50.92 19.96
C LEU A 812 43.66 50.46 21.19
N SER A 813 43.69 51.27 22.23
CA SER A 813 42.91 51.10 23.44
C SER A 813 42.20 52.39 23.83
N ASN A 814 40.94 52.33 24.25
CA ASN A 814 40.26 53.48 24.87
C ASN A 814 40.49 53.54 26.41
N ALA A 815 41.47 52.78 26.90
CA ALA A 815 41.94 52.79 28.28
C ALA A 815 43.47 52.59 28.28
N ASP A 816 43.98 51.62 29.05
CA ASP A 816 45.40 51.28 29.07
C ASP A 816 45.79 50.31 27.94
N ALA A 817 47.05 50.37 27.50
CA ALA A 817 47.67 49.40 26.62
C ALA A 817 48.96 48.83 27.23
N THR A 818 49.17 47.52 27.15
CA THR A 818 50.42 46.86 27.52
C THR A 818 50.87 46.03 26.33
N ILE A 819 52.05 46.34 25.78
CA ILE A 819 52.65 45.65 24.64
C ILE A 819 53.99 45.08 25.08
N ASP A 820 54.12 43.76 25.10
CA ASP A 820 55.33 43.03 25.50
C ASP A 820 55.75 42.11 24.33
N VAL A 821 56.96 42.27 23.82
CA VAL A 821 57.44 41.62 22.59
C VAL A 821 58.86 41.09 22.80
N GLY A 822 59.05 39.77 22.76
CA GLY A 822 60.35 39.14 22.99
C GLY A 822 61.42 39.50 21.94
N ASP A 823 61.02 39.64 20.67
CA ASP A 823 61.94 39.97 19.57
C ASP A 823 61.71 41.40 19.04
N ALA A 824 61.20 41.54 17.81
CA ALA A 824 61.05 42.81 17.12
C ALA A 824 59.59 43.29 17.09
N LEU A 825 59.37 44.53 17.54
CA LEU A 825 58.14 45.29 17.34
C LEU A 825 58.30 46.20 16.12
N THR A 826 57.63 45.86 15.02
CA THR A 826 57.59 46.69 13.81
C THR A 826 56.31 47.53 13.79
N ASN A 827 56.40 48.83 14.05
CA ASN A 827 55.29 49.80 13.94
C ASN A 827 55.46 50.76 12.75
N ASN A 828 56.15 50.34 11.68
CA ASN A 828 56.45 51.22 10.56
C ASN A 828 55.17 51.67 9.83
N GLY A 829 54.91 52.97 9.77
CA GLY A 829 53.65 53.54 9.25
C GLY A 829 52.39 53.13 10.05
N GLY A 830 52.55 52.41 11.17
CA GLY A 830 51.47 51.92 12.01
C GLY A 830 51.10 52.89 13.12
N ALA A 831 50.02 52.55 13.85
CA ALA A 831 49.55 53.31 15.01
C ALA A 831 49.47 52.43 16.27
N LEU A 832 50.08 52.90 17.35
CA LEU A 832 49.97 52.40 18.71
C LEU A 832 49.37 53.52 19.57
N GLY A 833 48.27 53.25 20.27
CA GLY A 833 47.58 54.30 21.02
C GLY A 833 46.74 53.77 22.18
N ALA A 834 46.58 54.62 23.19
CA ALA A 834 45.87 54.37 24.43
C ALA A 834 45.34 55.71 24.98
N ASP A 835 44.12 55.74 25.51
CA ASP A 835 43.53 56.96 26.08
C ASP A 835 44.02 57.25 27.53
N ALA A 836 44.76 56.33 28.16
CA ALA A 836 45.33 56.52 29.50
C ALA A 836 46.84 56.27 29.57
N THR A 837 47.27 55.01 29.65
CA THR A 837 48.69 54.63 29.73
C THR A 837 49.05 53.62 28.65
N ALA A 838 50.24 53.72 28.05
CA ALA A 838 50.86 52.58 27.38
C ALA A 838 52.18 52.19 28.02
N THR A 839 52.33 50.90 28.28
CA THR A 839 53.61 50.28 28.64
C THR A 839 54.06 49.39 27.48
N ILE A 840 55.25 49.65 26.95
CA ILE A 840 55.85 48.91 25.84
C ILE A 840 57.16 48.29 26.34
N HIS A 841 57.31 46.98 26.21
CA HIS A 841 58.57 46.27 26.28
C HIS A 841 58.81 45.57 24.94
N SER A 842 60.01 45.71 24.38
CA SER A 842 60.40 44.99 23.16
C SER A 842 61.89 44.69 23.13
N GLY A 843 62.30 43.61 22.45
CA GLY A 843 63.70 43.37 22.11
C GLY A 843 64.27 44.47 21.20
N SER A 844 63.56 44.80 20.11
CA SER A 844 63.81 45.97 19.26
C SER A 844 62.50 46.62 18.83
N LEU A 845 62.50 47.93 18.56
CA LEU A 845 61.33 48.68 18.13
C LEU A 845 61.65 49.54 16.91
N THR A 846 60.98 49.31 15.77
CA THR A 846 61.02 50.22 14.63
C THR A 846 59.70 50.94 14.47
N ASN A 847 59.70 52.26 14.58
CA ASN A 847 58.53 53.15 14.45
C ASN A 847 58.69 54.08 13.22
N ARG A 848 59.25 53.58 12.12
CA ARG A 848 59.58 54.45 10.97
C ARG A 848 58.31 54.96 10.29
N GLY A 849 58.12 56.28 10.24
CA GLY A 849 56.87 56.87 9.74
C GLY A 849 55.61 56.49 10.55
N GLY A 850 55.78 55.79 11.68
CA GLY A 850 54.70 55.31 12.53
C GLY A 850 54.32 56.32 13.62
N SER A 851 53.29 56.01 14.38
CA SER A 851 52.74 56.86 15.42
C SER A 851 52.54 56.08 16.71
N ILE A 852 53.09 56.59 17.80
CA ILE A 852 52.83 56.12 19.17
C ILE A 852 52.36 57.35 19.97
N VAL A 853 51.06 57.41 20.26
CA VAL A 853 50.43 58.59 20.89
C VAL A 853 49.58 58.13 22.08
N VAL A 854 50.00 58.51 23.28
CA VAL A 854 49.35 58.11 24.55
C VAL A 854 49.57 59.17 25.62
N PRO A 855 48.65 59.38 26.58
CA PRO A 855 48.92 60.34 27.66
C PRO A 855 50.13 59.96 28.51
N ASN A 856 50.25 58.72 28.97
CA ASN A 856 51.41 58.28 29.75
C ASN A 856 52.13 57.13 29.04
N LEU A 857 53.34 57.36 28.53
CA LEU A 857 54.14 56.35 27.84
C LEU A 857 55.31 55.88 28.70
N THR A 858 55.40 54.58 28.93
CA THR A 858 56.63 53.91 29.38
C THR A 858 57.08 52.93 28.30
N ALA A 859 58.25 53.14 27.69
CA ALA A 859 58.80 52.26 26.68
C ALA A 859 60.21 51.77 27.09
N THR A 860 60.39 50.46 27.13
CA THR A 860 61.68 49.79 27.36
C THR A 860 62.03 48.96 26.13
N VAL A 861 63.14 49.26 25.48
CA VAL A 861 63.58 48.60 24.24
C VAL A 861 64.99 48.06 24.44
N ASP A 862 65.13 46.75 24.53
CA ASP A 862 66.37 46.11 25.01
C ASP A 862 67.58 46.40 24.10
N SER A 863 67.34 46.53 22.79
CA SER A 863 68.35 46.88 21.79
C SER A 863 68.10 48.26 21.17
N THR A 864 67.66 48.32 19.92
CA THR A 864 67.49 49.56 19.17
C THR A 864 66.02 49.99 19.10
N LEU A 865 65.76 51.24 19.46
CA LEU A 865 64.59 52.00 19.07
C LEU A 865 64.92 52.87 17.84
N ASP A 866 64.30 52.58 16.70
CA ASP A 866 64.38 53.40 15.49
C ASP A 866 63.06 54.15 15.28
N ASN A 867 63.04 55.43 15.63
CA ASN A 867 61.92 56.36 15.43
C ASN A 867 62.09 57.23 14.16
N SER A 868 62.86 56.81 13.16
CA SER A 868 63.13 57.64 11.99
C SER A 868 61.86 58.00 11.21
N GLY A 869 61.54 59.30 11.10
CA GLY A 869 60.30 59.80 10.50
C GLY A 869 59.03 59.49 11.30
N GLY A 870 59.15 58.84 12.47
CA GLY A 870 58.03 58.46 13.33
C GLY A 870 57.63 59.54 14.33
N ASN A 871 56.49 59.36 14.99
CA ASN A 871 56.01 60.22 16.08
C ASN A 871 55.88 59.41 17.38
N LEU A 872 56.51 59.90 18.44
CA LEU A 872 56.34 59.48 19.83
C LEU A 872 55.81 60.69 20.60
N GLU A 873 54.56 60.66 21.02
CA GLU A 873 53.92 61.82 21.66
C GLU A 873 53.19 61.41 22.94
N ALA A 874 53.52 62.07 24.06
CA ALA A 874 52.88 61.81 25.35
C ALA A 874 52.76 63.04 26.27
N ASN A 875 51.85 62.97 27.24
CA ASN A 875 51.80 63.92 28.36
C ASN A 875 52.96 63.66 29.33
N GLN A 876 53.22 62.38 29.62
CA GLN A 876 54.35 61.92 30.41
C GLN A 876 55.10 60.84 29.64
N LEU A 877 56.42 60.97 29.51
CA LEU A 877 57.26 60.07 28.74
C LEU A 877 58.43 59.53 29.55
N ALA A 878 58.50 58.20 29.66
CA ALA A 878 59.66 57.45 30.12
C ALA A 878 60.11 56.48 29.01
N LEU A 879 61.32 56.66 28.50
CA LEU A 879 61.91 55.85 27.45
C LEU A 879 63.27 55.32 27.91
N THR A 880 63.47 54.01 27.82
CA THR A 880 64.74 53.33 28.09
C THR A 880 65.12 52.47 26.89
N THR A 881 66.33 52.64 26.36
CA THR A 881 66.83 51.82 25.25
C THR A 881 68.35 51.73 25.20
N THR A 882 68.90 50.73 24.50
CA THR A 882 70.35 50.66 24.27
C THR A 882 70.78 51.66 23.20
N ASP A 883 70.12 51.62 22.04
CA ASP A 883 70.37 52.52 20.92
C ASP A 883 69.09 53.24 20.49
N LEU A 884 69.13 54.56 20.34
CA LEU A 884 68.02 55.37 19.86
C LEU A 884 68.40 56.07 18.55
N THR A 885 67.70 55.77 17.46
CA THR A 885 67.80 56.47 16.17
C THR A 885 66.54 57.29 15.93
N ASN A 886 66.66 58.60 15.71
CA ASN A 886 65.53 59.52 15.52
C ASN A 886 65.70 60.41 14.27
N HIS A 887 66.04 59.82 13.11
CA HIS A 887 66.23 60.59 11.88
C HIS A 887 64.92 61.07 11.28
N GLY A 888 64.69 62.38 11.28
CA GLY A 888 63.46 63.04 10.81
C GLY A 888 62.23 62.72 11.66
N GLY A 889 62.40 62.07 12.82
CA GLY A 889 61.32 61.67 13.72
C GLY A 889 61.06 62.69 14.81
N LYS A 890 59.90 62.63 15.44
CA LYS A 890 59.46 63.51 16.54
C LYS A 890 59.32 62.70 17.82
N ILE A 891 59.96 63.16 18.90
CA ILE A 891 59.73 62.68 20.26
C ILE A 891 59.28 63.88 21.09
N THR A 892 58.06 63.86 21.62
CA THR A 892 57.45 65.02 22.28
C THR A 892 56.78 64.63 23.57
N GLN A 893 57.14 65.35 24.62
CA GLN A 893 56.34 65.42 25.83
C GLN A 893 55.68 66.80 25.93
N TYR A 894 54.35 66.85 26.09
CA TYR A 894 53.63 68.12 26.26
C TYR A 894 53.22 68.43 27.70
N GLY A 895 53.40 67.48 28.63
CA GLY A 895 53.16 67.68 30.06
C GLY A 895 54.32 68.31 30.82
N ALA A 896 54.02 68.76 32.04
CA ALA A 896 54.96 69.43 32.94
C ALA A 896 55.84 68.49 33.80
N SER A 897 55.60 67.17 33.75
CA SER A 897 56.43 66.17 34.46
C SER A 897 57.83 66.06 33.84
N PRO A 898 58.84 65.52 34.54
CA PRO A 898 60.14 65.26 33.92
C PRO A 898 60.03 64.25 32.78
N MET A 899 60.48 64.64 31.59
CA MET A 899 60.71 63.71 30.49
C MET A 899 61.94 62.87 30.81
N THR A 900 61.81 61.54 30.79
CA THR A 900 62.92 60.61 31.05
C THR A 900 63.27 59.87 29.77
N ILE A 901 64.47 60.12 29.23
CA ILE A 901 65.05 59.33 28.15
C ILE A 901 66.40 58.79 28.64
N SER A 902 66.52 57.47 28.74
CA SER A 902 67.74 56.76 29.10
C SER A 902 68.23 55.96 27.90
N VAL A 903 69.37 56.36 27.33
CA VAL A 903 70.03 55.66 26.22
C VAL A 903 71.40 55.20 26.72
N SER A 904 71.65 53.88 26.71
CA SER A 904 72.87 53.33 27.33
C SER A 904 74.08 53.27 26.39
N ASN A 905 73.88 53.30 25.07
CA ASN A 905 74.95 53.24 24.07
C ASN A 905 74.93 54.42 23.08
N ARG A 906 74.08 54.40 22.04
CA ARG A 906 74.09 55.42 20.97
C ARG A 906 72.75 56.15 20.84
N PHE A 907 72.76 57.47 21.00
CA PHE A 907 71.66 58.34 20.58
C PHE A 907 72.02 59.07 19.28
N ASP A 908 71.27 58.85 18.21
CA ASP A 908 71.49 59.44 16.89
C ASP A 908 70.28 60.25 16.42
N ASN A 909 70.43 61.57 16.49
CA ASN A 909 69.46 62.56 16.01
C ASN A 909 70.07 63.45 14.90
N SER A 910 71.06 62.94 14.16
CA SER A 910 71.93 63.76 13.29
C SER A 910 71.29 64.26 11.98
N VAL A 911 70.13 63.73 11.59
CA VAL A 911 69.46 64.03 10.30
C VAL A 911 68.22 64.94 10.51
N GLY A 912 68.23 65.70 11.61
CA GLY A 912 67.09 66.53 12.07
C GLY A 912 66.01 65.68 12.73
N GLY A 913 65.37 66.17 13.79
CA GLY A 913 64.39 65.43 14.60
C GLY A 913 64.14 66.08 15.95
#